data_AF-A0A2G7GB84-F1
#
_entry.id   AF-A0A2G7GB84-F1
#
_cell.length_a   1.000
_cell.length_b   1.000
_cell.length_c   1.000
_cell.angle_alpha   90.00
_cell.angle_beta   90.00
_cell.angle_gamma   90.00
#
_symmetry.space_group_name_H-M   'P 1'
#
loop_
_entity.id
_entity.type
_entity.pdbx_description
1 polymer ?
#
loop_
_entity_poly.entity_id
_entity_poly.type
_entity_poly.pdbx_seq_one_letter_code
_entity_poly.pdbx_strand_id
1 'polypeptide(L)'
;MLAVPDSVHRTIRGLPRTTSPLPLILAGLSAYLACCPDTIPASTHASLYQGNLHNVDHAVIRTVAAYGVIFGLVNSHRKGIDFQPPSQENSYCANLFIMAGLLDRHSSCPDLTKLSCFRRFAMLNADHGMALTVFSALVTASSLTDPISCLISAVAAAYGPLHFGATVSAQRTLREIGSTDKVPEFIEEVKNGRTKLFGYGHRSYKGLDPRVRPIQSILKDLDLSKNDYLKITERIEEVASADDYFRHRGLYPNADFYGNFVFTAIGFDPDIIPAAMLTQRLIGIMAHWREYMLSNIALVLQHSYPALLVLRAIQSSGSSGTVALVSAVAADVITSAERGTYMSITSLGNILAPSLGPILGGVLSEYLGWQSIFWFLAMSSTIFFIPLVLFFPETCRTIVGDGSIPASGWNKSILNWWMSKRPHRRPVPIPSASIEPALQPQLPKRMIHPLSTLSLLFHLPTGLILLSNGLIFASYYAITAGLPSQLRSIYGLSDLNIGLSFIPMGAGTLLSATFNGIIVDWNYRRMVAKDRQDIEDFEVEKARLGVGGPVTLLAPIPILLYALTAPANNPPPLTLTLTLIFTISFTLTAIYNILNILLVDLHYTTPATIMATNNLVRCFLGAAATALVHPCIQHWGVRATYCAGTGDLPIISSRGLNPELTYLLLFFDLDVIYGMNATVTLHWYQPDMLCAMEGTGLMDMSDNKRILAKVDGYSNGGILVNKSMGAEYIAPRPPPFSHHRYVYLLFTQMEDYQFPECYSHIFPQTPKARAGFDIQQFVDLARLGAPVAGNYFIVEYDGPVIEPTATASPTTTWLRSILCEGPDPTGSAAAKACEMEGSLQIVM
;
A
#
# COMPACT_ATOMS: atom_id res chain seq x y z
N MET A 1 -16.28 38.35 -9.26
CA MET A 1 -15.95 38.81 -7.89
C MET A 1 -17.12 39.63 -7.40
N LEU A 2 -17.87 39.16 -6.40
CA LEU A 2 -18.78 40.03 -5.65
C LEU A 2 -17.95 40.74 -4.57
N ALA A 3 -18.32 41.97 -4.22
CA ALA A 3 -17.62 42.76 -3.20
C ALA A 3 -17.56 41.99 -1.86
N VAL A 4 -16.46 42.13 -1.13
CA VAL A 4 -16.35 41.61 0.25
C VAL A 4 -17.27 42.41 1.18
N PRO A 5 -17.76 41.83 2.29
CA PRO A 5 -18.64 42.54 3.22
C PRO A 5 -18.00 43.83 3.78
N ASP A 6 -18.82 44.85 4.08
CA ASP A 6 -18.37 46.14 4.63
C ASP A 6 -17.60 46.01 5.96
N SER A 7 -17.85 44.95 6.72
CA SER A 7 -17.07 44.61 7.91
C SER A 7 -15.57 44.43 7.58
N VAL A 8 -15.25 43.79 6.44
CA VAL A 8 -13.86 43.60 5.97
C VAL A 8 -13.22 44.94 5.66
N HIS A 9 -13.95 45.83 4.96
CA HIS A 9 -13.50 47.20 4.69
C HIS A 9 -13.21 47.98 5.97
N ARG A 10 -14.12 47.92 6.95
CA ARG A 10 -13.96 48.58 8.25
C ARG A 10 -12.79 48.03 9.04
N THR A 11 -12.62 46.71 9.08
CA THR A 11 -11.49 46.06 9.78
C THR A 11 -10.14 46.50 9.22
N ILE A 12 -9.98 46.50 7.89
CA ILE A 12 -8.71 46.93 7.26
C ILE A 12 -8.48 48.43 7.48
N ARG A 13 -9.50 49.27 7.26
CA ARG A 13 -9.39 50.73 7.41
C ARG A 13 -9.19 51.19 8.85
N GLY A 14 -9.66 50.40 9.83
CA GLY A 14 -9.49 50.68 11.24
C GLY A 14 -8.05 50.47 11.75
N LEU A 15 -7.21 49.76 10.99
CA LEU A 15 -5.80 49.55 11.34
C LEU A 15 -4.91 50.64 10.72
N PRO A 16 -3.77 50.99 11.34
CA PRO A 16 -2.87 52.03 10.81
C PRO A 16 -2.39 51.75 9.38
N ARG A 17 -2.27 52.80 8.55
CA ARG A 17 -1.73 52.67 7.18
C ARG A 17 -0.27 52.19 7.14
N THR A 18 0.48 52.44 8.21
CA THR A 18 1.88 52.03 8.39
C THR A 18 2.03 50.56 8.78
N THR A 19 0.92 49.85 9.08
CA THR A 19 0.95 48.44 9.43
C THR A 19 1.51 47.61 8.27
N SER A 20 2.33 46.61 8.61
CA SER A 20 2.84 45.64 7.64
C SER A 20 1.67 44.96 6.90
N PRO A 21 1.81 44.64 5.61
CA PRO A 21 0.76 43.97 4.85
C PRO A 21 0.25 42.67 5.47
N LEU A 22 1.12 41.88 6.14
CA LEU A 22 0.72 40.58 6.71
C LEU A 22 -0.44 40.70 7.71
N PRO A 23 -0.33 41.46 8.82
CA PRO A 23 -1.46 41.65 9.75
C PRO A 23 -2.74 42.15 9.09
N LEU A 24 -2.64 43.05 8.10
CA LEU A 24 -3.80 43.61 7.40
C LEU A 24 -4.52 42.53 6.57
N ILE A 25 -3.77 41.70 5.85
CA ILE A 25 -4.31 40.58 5.06
C ILE A 25 -4.95 39.54 5.98
N LEU A 26 -4.28 39.17 7.08
CA LEU A 26 -4.82 38.22 8.06
C LEU A 26 -6.11 38.75 8.71
N ALA A 27 -6.13 40.01 9.12
CA ALA A 27 -7.32 40.64 9.68
C ALA A 27 -8.47 40.69 8.66
N GLY A 28 -8.18 41.00 7.40
CA GLY A 28 -9.17 40.98 6.32
C GLY A 28 -9.74 39.59 6.05
N LEU A 29 -8.90 38.55 6.00
CA LEU A 29 -9.34 37.17 5.79
C LEU A 29 -10.16 36.64 6.97
N SER A 30 -9.72 36.90 8.21
CA SER A 30 -10.46 36.53 9.41
C SER A 30 -11.81 37.25 9.50
N ALA A 31 -11.85 38.55 9.16
CA ALA A 31 -13.11 39.30 9.10
C ALA A 31 -14.06 38.77 8.02
N TYR A 32 -13.52 38.38 6.86
CA TYR A 32 -14.30 37.77 5.79
C TYR A 32 -14.89 36.43 6.22
N LEU A 33 -14.07 35.56 6.82
CA LEU A 33 -14.49 34.26 7.33
C LEU A 33 -15.56 34.40 8.42
N ALA A 34 -15.40 35.37 9.32
CA ALA A 34 -16.40 35.67 10.36
C ALA A 34 -17.77 36.10 9.79
N CYS A 35 -17.82 36.63 8.56
CA CYS A 35 -19.06 36.97 7.87
C CYS A 35 -19.64 35.83 7.03
N CYS A 36 -18.98 34.68 6.98
CA CYS A 36 -19.40 33.50 6.22
C CYS A 36 -19.36 32.24 7.10
N PRO A 37 -20.05 32.21 8.26
CA PRO A 37 -19.99 31.07 9.18
C PRO A 37 -20.45 29.76 8.52
N ASP A 38 -21.36 29.84 7.54
CA ASP A 38 -21.87 28.70 6.76
C ASP A 38 -20.79 27.97 5.95
N THR A 39 -19.60 28.57 5.81
CA THR A 39 -18.46 27.98 5.12
C THR A 39 -17.53 27.21 6.05
N ILE A 40 -17.74 27.29 7.37
CA ILE A 40 -16.89 26.68 8.39
C ILE A 40 -17.48 25.31 8.77
N PRO A 41 -16.79 24.19 8.46
CA PRO A 41 -17.34 22.86 8.69
C PRO A 41 -17.75 22.59 10.15
N ALA A 42 -16.97 23.10 11.11
CA ALA A 42 -17.27 22.96 12.54
C ALA A 42 -18.54 23.70 13.00
N SER A 43 -18.97 24.74 12.29
CA SER A 43 -20.15 25.55 12.61
C SER A 43 -21.38 25.16 11.80
N THR A 44 -21.22 24.36 10.74
CA THR A 44 -22.30 24.02 9.81
C THR A 44 -22.46 22.51 9.72
N HIS A 45 -21.57 21.84 8.97
CA HIS A 45 -21.55 20.38 8.82
C HIS A 45 -20.11 19.91 8.62
N ALA A 46 -19.67 18.93 9.41
CA ALA A 46 -18.28 18.44 9.38
C ALA A 46 -17.84 17.91 8.00
N SER A 47 -18.78 17.42 7.21
CA SER A 47 -18.56 16.89 5.85
C SER A 47 -18.87 17.89 4.73
N LEU A 48 -18.98 19.21 5.02
CA LEU A 48 -19.42 20.25 4.08
C LEU A 48 -18.74 20.20 2.69
N TYR A 49 -17.45 19.84 2.67
CA TYR A 49 -16.63 19.73 1.45
C TYR A 49 -16.33 18.28 1.04
N GLN A 50 -16.66 17.31 1.89
CA GLN A 50 -16.43 15.89 1.61
C GLN A 50 -17.55 15.33 0.73
N GLY A 51 -17.19 14.65 -0.36
CA GLY A 51 -18.13 14.05 -1.32
C GLY A 51 -18.89 15.04 -2.20
N ASN A 52 -18.73 16.36 -2.01
CA ASN A 52 -19.45 17.39 -2.75
C ASN A 52 -18.47 18.28 -3.55
N LEU A 53 -18.12 17.83 -4.75
CA LEU A 53 -17.25 18.55 -5.69
C LEU A 53 -17.75 19.97 -6.02
N HIS A 54 -19.06 20.16 -6.10
CA HIS A 54 -19.63 21.47 -6.39
C HIS A 54 -19.34 22.48 -5.26
N ASN A 55 -19.50 22.06 -4.00
CA ASN A 55 -19.16 22.89 -2.85
C ASN A 55 -17.65 23.20 -2.80
N VAL A 56 -16.80 22.21 -3.10
CA VAL A 56 -15.35 22.38 -3.17
C VAL A 56 -14.97 23.40 -4.23
N ASP A 57 -15.49 23.28 -5.45
CA ASP A 57 -15.20 24.19 -6.57
C ASP A 57 -15.67 25.62 -6.25
N HIS A 58 -16.86 25.75 -5.68
CA HIS A 58 -17.40 27.05 -5.27
C HIS A 58 -16.56 27.69 -4.15
N ALA A 59 -16.06 26.89 -3.20
CA ALA A 59 -15.21 27.36 -2.11
C ALA A 59 -13.83 27.81 -2.60
N VAL A 60 -13.24 27.09 -3.57
CA VAL A 60 -12.00 27.50 -4.25
C VAL A 60 -12.18 28.86 -4.92
N ILE A 61 -13.21 29.02 -5.76
CA ILE A 61 -13.46 30.27 -6.49
C ILE A 61 -13.71 31.43 -5.53
N ARG A 62 -14.50 31.21 -4.48
CA ARG A 62 -14.78 32.21 -3.44
C ARG A 62 -13.50 32.64 -2.72
N THR A 63 -12.63 31.70 -2.35
CA THR A 63 -11.38 31.97 -1.65
C THR A 63 -10.41 32.79 -2.52
N VAL A 64 -10.27 32.41 -3.80
CA VAL A 64 -9.45 33.14 -4.78
C VAL A 64 -9.94 34.58 -4.99
N ALA A 65 -11.26 34.75 -5.09
CA ALA A 65 -11.88 36.06 -5.25
C ALA A 65 -11.73 36.93 -3.99
N ALA A 66 -12.01 36.38 -2.80
CA ALA A 66 -11.94 37.09 -1.53
C ALA A 66 -10.52 37.60 -1.26
N TYR A 67 -9.51 36.75 -1.46
CA TYR A 67 -8.11 37.16 -1.30
C TYR A 67 -7.73 38.30 -2.25
N GLY A 68 -8.15 38.23 -3.52
CA GLY A 68 -7.84 39.27 -4.50
C GLY A 68 -8.41 40.64 -4.12
N VAL A 69 -9.64 40.68 -3.62
CA VAL A 69 -10.27 41.92 -3.14
C VAL A 69 -9.59 42.43 -1.86
N ILE A 70 -9.31 41.55 -0.90
CA ILE A 70 -8.60 41.90 0.35
C ILE A 70 -7.20 42.45 0.04
N PHE A 71 -6.47 41.83 -0.88
CA PHE A 71 -5.17 42.31 -1.33
C PHE A 71 -5.23 43.73 -1.90
N GLY A 72 -6.19 43.99 -2.79
CA GLY A 72 -6.41 45.32 -3.34
C GLY A 72 -6.74 46.35 -2.26
N LEU A 73 -7.67 46.02 -1.36
CA LEU A 73 -8.04 46.86 -0.22
C LEU A 73 -6.85 47.21 0.67
N VAL A 74 -6.01 46.22 0.99
CA VAL A 74 -4.81 46.43 1.81
C VAL A 74 -3.83 47.34 1.09
N ASN A 75 -3.57 47.14 -0.20
CA ASN A 75 -2.63 48.00 -0.93
C ASN A 75 -3.15 49.44 -1.05
N SER A 76 -4.44 49.61 -1.39
CA SER A 76 -5.07 50.94 -1.45
C SER A 76 -5.04 51.66 -0.12
N HIS A 77 -5.38 50.98 0.98
CA HIS A 77 -5.35 51.56 2.32
C HIS A 77 -3.95 52.04 2.72
N ARG A 78 -2.93 51.22 2.47
CA ARG A 78 -1.54 51.56 2.78
C ARG A 78 -1.03 52.73 1.94
N LYS A 79 -1.42 52.81 0.66
CA LYS A 79 -1.11 53.94 -0.22
C LYS A 79 -1.95 55.19 0.06
N GLY A 80 -2.99 55.08 0.87
CA GLY A 80 -3.92 56.18 1.16
C GLY A 80 -4.76 56.62 -0.04
N ILE A 81 -4.99 55.71 -0.99
CA ILE A 81 -5.82 55.94 -2.18
C ILE A 81 -7.20 55.28 -2.00
N ASP A 82 -8.18 55.77 -2.74
CA ASP A 82 -9.51 55.17 -2.74
C ASP A 82 -9.49 53.79 -3.40
N PHE A 83 -10.18 52.84 -2.78
CA PHE A 83 -10.31 51.49 -3.30
C PHE A 83 -11.34 51.46 -4.43
N GLN A 84 -10.95 50.97 -5.60
CA GLN A 84 -11.85 50.74 -6.72
C GLN A 84 -12.37 49.29 -6.67
N PRO A 85 -13.70 49.06 -6.68
CA PRO A 85 -14.25 47.71 -6.64
C PRO A 85 -13.97 46.93 -7.94
N PRO A 86 -13.96 45.59 -7.89
CA PRO A 86 -13.76 44.77 -9.08
C PRO A 86 -14.97 44.89 -10.04
N SER A 87 -14.70 44.85 -11.35
CA SER A 87 -15.72 44.81 -12.40
C SER A 87 -15.82 43.42 -13.03
N GLN A 88 -17.01 43.01 -13.46
CA GLN A 88 -17.22 41.76 -14.20
C GLN A 88 -16.67 41.82 -15.63
N GLU A 89 -16.51 43.02 -16.20
CA GLU A 89 -15.99 43.22 -17.56
C GLU A 89 -14.46 43.01 -17.62
N ASN A 90 -13.80 43.07 -16.47
CA ASN A 90 -12.35 42.95 -16.36
C ASN A 90 -11.92 41.50 -16.11
N SER A 91 -10.79 41.11 -16.71
CA SER A 91 -10.12 39.84 -16.38
C SER A 91 -9.65 39.81 -14.92
N TYR A 92 -9.38 38.61 -14.38
CA TYR A 92 -8.88 38.44 -13.00
C TYR A 92 -7.63 39.29 -12.72
N CYS A 93 -6.62 39.22 -13.59
CA CYS A 93 -5.39 39.99 -13.44
C CYS A 93 -5.63 41.49 -13.57
N ALA A 94 -6.51 41.92 -14.48
CA ALA A 94 -6.86 43.34 -14.62
C ALA A 94 -7.53 43.88 -13.35
N ASN A 95 -8.49 43.13 -12.79
CA ASN A 95 -9.12 43.50 -11.52
C ASN A 95 -8.10 43.60 -10.38
N LEU A 96 -7.19 42.62 -10.22
CA LEU A 96 -6.14 42.70 -9.19
C LEU A 96 -5.26 43.96 -9.37
N PHE A 97 -4.89 44.26 -10.61
CA PHE A 97 -4.04 45.40 -10.95
C PHE A 97 -4.71 46.74 -10.63
N ILE A 98 -5.98 46.88 -11.01
CA ILE A 98 -6.82 48.06 -10.75
C ILE A 98 -7.08 48.22 -9.25
N MET A 99 -7.52 47.15 -8.58
CA MET A 99 -7.80 47.16 -7.14
C MET A 99 -6.55 47.44 -6.31
N ALA A 100 -5.37 47.06 -6.79
CA ALA A 100 -4.09 47.40 -6.16
C ALA A 100 -3.66 48.86 -6.43
N GLY A 101 -4.42 49.65 -7.17
CA GLY A 101 -4.10 51.05 -7.47
C GLY A 101 -2.88 51.23 -8.37
N LEU A 102 -2.61 50.27 -9.25
CA LEU A 102 -1.54 50.34 -10.25
C LEU A 102 -2.03 51.01 -11.54
N LEU A 103 -2.67 52.17 -11.42
CA LEU A 103 -3.19 52.92 -12.55
C LEU A 103 -2.19 53.98 -12.99
N ASP A 104 -2.17 54.27 -14.29
CA ASP A 104 -1.51 55.47 -14.78
C ASP A 104 -2.25 56.72 -14.30
N ARG A 105 -1.48 57.71 -13.79
CA ARG A 105 -2.01 58.95 -13.21
C ARG A 105 -2.75 59.81 -14.24
N HIS A 106 -2.42 59.67 -15.52
CA HIS A 106 -3.01 60.50 -16.58
C HIS A 106 -4.25 59.87 -17.22
N SER A 107 -4.21 58.57 -17.51
CA SER A 107 -5.31 57.87 -18.19
C SER A 107 -6.34 57.23 -17.24
N SER A 108 -6.05 57.11 -15.93
CA SER A 108 -6.84 56.28 -14.99
C SER A 108 -7.05 54.83 -15.45
N CYS A 109 -6.24 54.37 -16.41
CA CYS A 109 -6.26 53.01 -16.94
C CYS A 109 -4.96 52.28 -16.55
N PRO A 110 -4.99 50.95 -16.48
CA PRO A 110 -3.77 50.15 -16.35
C PRO A 110 -2.86 50.34 -17.57
N ASP A 111 -1.56 50.48 -17.32
CA ASP A 111 -0.55 50.34 -18.36
C ASP A 111 -0.61 48.91 -18.94
N LEU A 112 -0.94 48.80 -20.24
CA LEU A 112 -1.15 47.53 -20.92
C LEU A 112 0.11 46.66 -20.94
N THR A 113 1.29 47.27 -21.03
CA THR A 113 2.57 46.56 -21.00
C THR A 113 2.79 45.96 -19.62
N LYS A 114 2.62 46.75 -18.56
CA LYS A 114 2.76 46.26 -17.18
C LYS A 114 1.72 45.19 -16.83
N LEU A 115 0.48 45.35 -17.28
CA LEU A 115 -0.57 44.35 -17.11
C LEU A 115 -0.23 43.03 -17.84
N SER A 116 0.28 43.11 -19.07
CA SER A 116 0.75 41.95 -19.83
C SER A 116 1.92 41.24 -19.14
N CYS A 117 2.90 42.00 -18.62
CA CYS A 117 4.00 41.48 -17.81
C CYS A 117 3.51 40.80 -16.54
N PHE A 118 2.58 41.42 -15.80
CA PHE A 118 1.97 40.83 -14.61
C PHE A 118 1.28 39.50 -14.91
N ARG A 119 0.51 39.42 -16.02
CA ARG A 119 -0.16 38.19 -16.46
C ARG A 119 0.82 37.08 -16.83
N ARG A 120 1.85 37.39 -17.64
CA ARG A 120 2.88 36.40 -18.03
C ARG A 120 3.65 35.88 -16.81
N PHE A 121 4.01 36.79 -15.90
CA PHE A 121 4.71 36.44 -14.68
C PHE A 121 3.84 35.62 -13.72
N ALA A 122 2.53 35.88 -13.66
CA ALA A 122 1.60 35.08 -12.86
C ALA A 122 1.56 33.60 -13.31
N MET A 123 1.64 33.31 -14.60
CA MET A 123 1.67 31.94 -15.11
C MET A 123 2.91 31.16 -14.66
N LEU A 124 4.06 31.83 -14.53
CA LEU A 124 5.30 31.21 -14.05
C LEU A 124 5.27 30.89 -12.54
N ASN A 125 4.37 31.54 -11.79
CA ASN A 125 4.29 31.43 -10.33
C ASN A 125 3.03 30.71 -9.84
N ALA A 126 2.12 30.34 -10.75
CA ALA A 126 0.81 29.76 -10.46
C ALA A 126 0.90 28.54 -9.55
N ASP A 127 1.81 27.60 -9.84
CA ASP A 127 2.13 26.45 -8.98
C ASP A 127 3.62 26.05 -9.05
N HIS A 128 4.09 25.32 -8.04
CA HIS A 128 5.49 24.85 -7.87
C HIS A 128 5.52 23.69 -6.86
N GLY A 129 4.51 22.82 -6.91
CA GLY A 129 4.34 21.65 -6.06
C GLY A 129 4.24 21.96 -4.56
N MET A 130 4.75 21.05 -3.74
CA MET A 130 4.72 21.07 -2.27
C MET A 130 5.66 22.12 -1.63
N ALA A 131 5.54 23.37 -2.06
CA ALA A 131 6.15 24.52 -1.40
C ALA A 131 5.59 24.70 0.02
N LEU A 132 6.31 25.44 0.88
CA LEU A 132 5.93 25.62 2.28
C LEU A 132 4.50 26.18 2.45
N THR A 133 4.08 27.09 1.57
CA THR A 133 2.70 27.62 1.51
C THR A 133 1.66 26.54 1.28
N VAL A 134 1.89 25.65 0.30
CA VAL A 134 1.01 24.51 -0.01
C VAL A 134 1.02 23.54 1.18
N PHE A 135 2.20 23.19 1.70
CA PHE A 135 2.30 22.30 2.85
C PHE A 135 1.55 22.85 4.08
N SER A 136 1.71 24.13 4.41
CA SER A 136 1.01 24.77 5.53
C SER A 136 -0.51 24.76 5.32
N ALA A 137 -0.96 25.05 4.10
CA ALA A 137 -2.38 24.98 3.74
C ALA A 137 -2.94 23.56 3.92
N LEU A 138 -2.23 22.55 3.45
CA LEU A 138 -2.66 21.15 3.51
C LEU A 138 -2.61 20.56 4.92
N VAL A 139 -1.62 20.94 5.73
CA VAL A 139 -1.59 20.58 7.16
C VAL A 139 -2.80 21.15 7.87
N THR A 140 -3.15 22.41 7.62
CA THR A 140 -4.37 23.00 8.16
C THR A 140 -5.63 22.32 7.59
N ALA A 141 -5.65 21.98 6.30
CA ALA A 141 -6.76 21.27 5.66
C ALA A 141 -6.98 19.86 6.22
N SER A 142 -5.96 19.24 6.83
CA SER A 142 -6.06 17.88 7.40
C SER A 142 -7.04 17.75 8.56
N SER A 143 -7.38 18.87 9.21
CA SER A 143 -8.49 18.93 10.19
C SER A 143 -9.87 19.08 9.53
N LEU A 144 -9.95 18.98 8.20
CA LEU A 144 -11.15 19.17 7.39
C LEU A 144 -11.74 20.59 7.48
N THR A 145 -10.89 21.60 7.73
CA THR A 145 -11.34 23.00 7.82
C THR A 145 -11.54 23.66 6.45
N ASP A 146 -12.13 24.85 6.44
CA ASP A 146 -12.43 25.64 5.25
C ASP A 146 -11.17 26.17 4.53
N PRO A 147 -11.25 26.44 3.21
CA PRO A 147 -10.08 26.88 2.44
C PRO A 147 -9.56 28.28 2.83
N ILE A 148 -10.36 29.12 3.49
CA ILE A 148 -9.92 30.46 3.94
C ILE A 148 -9.07 30.33 5.20
N SER A 149 -9.44 29.45 6.13
CA SER A 149 -8.59 29.05 7.26
C SER A 149 -7.26 28.44 6.78
N CYS A 150 -7.30 27.59 5.75
CA CYS A 150 -6.09 27.05 5.12
C CYS A 150 -5.24 28.16 4.49
N LEU A 151 -5.87 29.13 3.85
CA LEU A 151 -5.19 30.29 3.28
C LEU A 151 -4.56 31.19 4.35
N ILE A 152 -5.21 31.40 5.50
CA ILE A 152 -4.64 32.17 6.63
C ILE A 152 -3.31 31.55 7.08
N SER A 153 -3.26 30.22 7.23
CA SER A 153 -2.04 29.46 7.51
C SER A 153 -0.98 29.64 6.41
N ALA A 154 -1.38 29.52 5.14
CA ALA A 154 -0.48 29.72 4.01
C ALA A 154 0.09 31.14 3.93
N VAL A 155 -0.72 32.18 4.20
CA VAL A 155 -0.30 33.58 4.24
C VAL A 155 0.76 33.77 5.33
N ALA A 156 0.54 33.22 6.52
CA ALA A 156 1.53 33.31 7.60
C ALA A 156 2.86 32.65 7.21
N ALA A 157 2.80 31.47 6.57
CA ALA A 157 3.99 30.77 6.07
C ALA A 157 4.68 31.52 4.92
N ALA A 158 3.93 32.16 4.03
CA ALA A 158 4.45 32.92 2.89
C ALA A 158 5.38 34.06 3.32
N TYR A 159 4.98 34.81 4.34
CA TYR A 159 5.74 35.96 4.84
C TYR A 159 7.04 35.60 5.58
N GLY A 160 7.32 34.31 5.78
CA GLY A 160 8.60 33.87 6.34
C GLY A 160 9.79 34.26 5.44
N PRO A 161 10.94 34.68 6.01
CA PRO A 161 12.11 35.15 5.25
C PRO A 161 12.81 34.05 4.44
N LEU A 162 12.49 32.78 4.70
CA LEU A 162 12.98 31.63 3.94
C LEU A 162 12.00 31.17 2.85
N HIS A 163 10.92 31.92 2.63
CA HIS A 163 9.95 31.70 1.55
C HIS A 163 9.68 33.00 0.79
N PHE A 164 8.45 33.50 0.64
CA PHE A 164 8.20 34.74 -0.12
C PHE A 164 8.77 35.98 0.56
N GLY A 165 8.88 35.97 1.89
CA GLY A 165 9.58 37.00 2.66
C GLY A 165 11.06 37.16 2.26
N ALA A 166 11.66 36.17 1.58
CA ALA A 166 13.01 36.28 1.03
C ALA A 166 13.15 37.44 0.05
N THR A 167 12.08 37.84 -0.65
CA THR A 167 12.10 39.00 -1.56
C THR A 167 12.36 40.31 -0.80
N VAL A 168 11.72 40.48 0.35
CA VAL A 168 11.91 41.64 1.25
C VAL A 168 13.32 41.62 1.84
N SER A 169 13.80 40.45 2.27
CA SER A 169 15.16 40.28 2.77
C SER A 169 16.21 40.57 1.69
N ALA A 170 16.03 40.06 0.48
CA ALA A 170 16.93 40.29 -0.65
C ALA A 170 17.02 41.78 -0.99
N GLN A 171 15.88 42.49 -1.02
CA GLN A 171 15.89 43.94 -1.22
C GLN A 171 16.62 44.71 -0.13
N ARG A 172 16.47 44.31 1.14
CA ARG A 172 17.22 44.92 2.24
C ARG A 172 18.72 44.69 2.05
N THR A 173 19.13 43.47 1.70
CA THR A 173 20.53 43.16 1.42
C THR A 173 21.08 43.97 0.24
N LEU A 174 20.34 44.12 -0.86
CA LEU A 174 20.76 44.95 -1.99
C LEU A 174 20.96 46.42 -1.59
N ARG A 175 20.11 46.93 -0.69
CA ARG A 175 20.26 48.27 -0.12
C ARG A 175 21.49 48.40 0.79
N GLU A 176 21.80 47.37 1.58
CA GLU A 176 22.98 47.32 2.46
C GLU A 176 24.29 47.25 1.64
N ILE A 177 24.31 46.47 0.55
CA ILE A 177 25.44 46.40 -0.38
C ILE A 177 25.69 47.79 -1.00
N GLY A 178 24.64 48.46 -1.47
CA GLY A 178 24.66 49.85 -1.92
C GLY A 178 25.32 50.11 -3.29
N SER A 179 26.43 49.45 -3.63
CA SER A 179 27.11 49.60 -4.93
C SER A 179 27.70 48.28 -5.45
N THR A 180 27.96 48.21 -6.76
CA THR A 180 28.55 47.04 -7.43
C THR A 180 29.95 46.68 -6.93
N ASP A 181 30.71 47.66 -6.44
CA ASP A 181 32.09 47.47 -5.99
C ASP A 181 32.20 46.67 -4.70
N LYS A 182 31.12 46.64 -3.90
CA LYS A 182 31.04 45.89 -2.63
C LYS A 182 30.55 44.45 -2.80
N VAL A 183 30.18 44.05 -4.01
CA VAL A 183 29.69 42.69 -4.31
C VAL A 183 30.73 41.60 -3.97
N PRO A 184 32.03 41.74 -4.31
CA PRO A 184 33.02 40.72 -3.96
C PRO A 184 33.14 40.48 -2.45
N GLU A 185 33.09 41.55 -1.64
CA GLU A 185 33.11 41.46 -0.18
C GLU A 185 31.88 40.71 0.35
N PHE A 186 30.69 41.03 -0.16
CA PHE A 186 29.45 40.34 0.19
C PHE A 186 29.49 38.84 -0.16
N ILE A 187 30.05 38.48 -1.31
CA ILE A 187 30.19 37.07 -1.72
C ILE A 187 31.13 36.31 -0.76
N GLU A 188 32.21 36.93 -0.29
CA GLU A 188 33.07 36.34 0.72
C GLU A 188 32.35 36.16 2.07
N GLU A 189 31.49 37.09 2.48
CA GLU A 189 30.66 36.91 3.68
C GLU A 189 29.69 35.73 3.57
N VAL A 190 29.10 35.53 2.38
CA VAL A 190 28.24 34.38 2.07
C VAL A 190 29.03 33.08 2.18
N LYS A 191 30.23 33.02 1.60
CA LYS A 191 31.11 31.84 1.63
C LYS A 191 31.52 31.48 3.06
N ASN A 192 31.77 32.48 3.88
CA ASN A 192 32.09 32.34 5.31
C ASN A 192 30.88 32.02 6.20
N GLY A 193 29.67 31.98 5.62
CA GLY A 193 28.44 31.63 6.34
C GLY A 193 27.94 32.73 7.30
N ARG A 194 28.44 33.97 7.17
CA ARG A 194 27.97 35.12 7.96
C ARG A 194 26.61 35.60 7.50
N THR A 195 26.36 35.53 6.20
CA THR A 195 25.08 35.90 5.58
C THR A 195 24.64 34.87 4.55
N LYS A 196 23.38 34.94 4.11
CA LYS A 196 22.83 34.07 3.07
C LYS A 196 22.59 34.87 1.79
N LEU A 197 22.90 34.24 0.66
CA LEU A 197 22.52 34.76 -0.65
C LEU A 197 21.08 34.38 -0.97
N PHE A 198 20.13 35.27 -0.67
CA PHE A 198 18.72 35.07 -0.99
C PHE A 198 18.52 35.03 -2.52
N GLY A 199 17.66 34.13 -2.99
CA GLY A 199 17.43 33.90 -4.43
C GLY A 199 18.45 32.99 -5.12
N TYR A 200 19.42 32.41 -4.39
CA TYR A 200 20.34 31.40 -4.93
C TYR A 200 20.12 30.03 -4.31
N GLY A 201 20.20 29.01 -5.16
CA GLY A 201 19.95 27.62 -4.81
C GLY A 201 18.46 27.27 -4.76
N HIS A 202 18.17 26.00 -5.00
CA HIS A 202 16.81 25.49 -4.97
C HIS A 202 16.79 24.04 -4.44
N ARG A 203 15.74 23.67 -3.69
CA ARG A 203 15.59 22.30 -3.15
C ARG A 203 15.53 21.26 -4.29
N SER A 204 14.67 21.53 -5.27
CA SER A 204 14.40 20.68 -6.44
C SER A 204 15.36 20.91 -7.62
N TYR A 205 15.58 22.15 -8.07
CA TYR A 205 16.49 22.42 -9.19
C TYR A 205 17.95 22.34 -8.76
N LYS A 206 18.72 21.47 -9.45
CA LYS A 206 20.18 21.36 -9.32
C LYS A 206 20.94 22.10 -10.43
N GLY A 207 20.22 22.66 -11.39
CA GLY A 207 20.71 23.57 -12.42
C GLY A 207 19.94 24.89 -12.38
N LEU A 208 20.07 25.71 -13.43
CA LEU A 208 19.33 26.97 -13.55
C LEU A 208 17.82 26.72 -13.50
N ASP A 209 17.11 27.46 -12.65
CA ASP A 209 15.65 27.38 -12.56
C ASP A 209 15.03 27.76 -13.93
N PRO A 210 14.17 26.91 -14.52
CA PRO A 210 13.64 27.11 -15.86
C PRO A 210 12.82 28.39 -15.99
N ARG A 211 12.37 28.99 -14.88
CA ARG A 211 11.62 30.25 -14.86
C ARG A 211 12.51 31.48 -15.00
N VAL A 212 13.79 31.40 -14.67
CA VAL A 212 14.71 32.56 -14.66
C VAL A 212 14.79 33.21 -16.04
N ARG A 213 14.99 32.43 -17.11
CA ARG A 213 15.08 32.96 -18.48
C ARG A 213 13.79 33.66 -18.94
N PRO A 214 12.59 33.06 -18.80
CA PRO A 214 11.32 33.76 -19.02
C PRO A 214 11.17 35.05 -18.20
N ILE A 215 11.58 35.05 -16.93
CA ILE A 215 11.50 36.25 -16.07
C ILE A 215 12.41 37.36 -16.60
N GLN A 216 13.65 37.04 -16.97
CA GLN A 216 14.58 37.99 -17.60
C GLN A 216 14.01 38.53 -18.92
N SER A 217 13.30 37.70 -19.70
CA SER A 217 12.61 38.17 -20.90
C SER A 217 11.49 39.16 -20.59
N ILE A 218 10.71 38.94 -19.52
CA ILE A 218 9.66 39.87 -19.09
C ILE A 218 10.25 41.20 -18.62
N LEU A 219 11.40 41.15 -17.93
CA LEU A 219 12.09 42.35 -17.45
C LEU A 219 12.52 43.28 -18.60
N LYS A 220 12.88 42.76 -19.77
CA LYS A 220 13.24 43.57 -20.95
C LYS A 220 12.09 44.44 -21.47
N ASP A 221 10.84 44.04 -21.22
CA ASP A 221 9.65 44.77 -21.65
C ASP A 221 9.26 45.88 -20.66
N LEU A 222 9.97 45.99 -19.52
CA LEU A 222 9.70 46.95 -18.46
C LEU A 222 10.80 48.02 -18.41
N ASP A 223 10.43 49.25 -18.06
CA ASP A 223 11.40 50.33 -17.84
C ASP A 223 12.15 50.11 -16.53
N LEU A 224 13.44 49.75 -16.65
CA LEU A 224 14.35 49.47 -15.54
C LEU A 224 15.40 50.57 -15.36
N SER A 225 15.31 51.67 -16.12
CA SER A 225 16.31 52.74 -16.18
C SER A 225 16.65 53.37 -14.82
N LYS A 226 15.75 53.25 -13.84
CA LYS A 226 15.90 53.80 -12.48
C LYS A 226 16.24 52.77 -11.40
N ASN A 227 16.49 51.51 -11.74
CA ASN A 227 16.68 50.45 -10.75
C ASN A 227 18.15 50.04 -10.60
N ASP A 228 18.91 50.81 -9.82
CA ASP A 228 20.33 50.52 -9.55
C ASP A 228 20.55 49.20 -8.82
N TYR A 229 19.53 48.68 -8.12
CA TYR A 229 19.61 47.36 -7.48
C TYR A 229 19.69 46.20 -8.49
N LEU A 230 19.13 46.35 -9.69
CA LEU A 230 19.23 45.32 -10.72
C LEU A 230 20.69 45.14 -11.17
N LYS A 231 21.43 46.25 -11.34
CA LYS A 231 22.86 46.22 -11.69
C LYS A 231 23.69 45.50 -10.63
N ILE A 232 23.36 45.73 -9.34
CA ILE A 232 24.00 45.02 -8.22
C ILE A 232 23.69 43.52 -8.29
N THR A 233 22.43 43.16 -8.56
CA THR A 233 22.00 41.75 -8.72
C THR A 233 22.70 41.06 -9.89
N GLU A 234 22.80 41.72 -11.05
CA GLU A 234 23.53 41.20 -12.22
C GLU A 234 25.00 41.00 -11.88
N ARG A 235 25.62 41.95 -11.18
CA ARG A 235 27.00 41.82 -10.71
C ARG A 235 27.19 40.66 -9.72
N ILE A 236 26.22 40.43 -8.83
CA ILE A 236 26.20 39.27 -7.92
C ILE A 236 26.14 37.97 -8.72
N GLU A 237 25.28 37.88 -9.74
CA GLU A 237 25.18 36.69 -10.60
C GLU A 237 26.50 36.40 -11.33
N GLU A 238 27.11 37.42 -11.93
CA GLU A 238 28.41 37.30 -12.60
C GLU A 238 29.48 36.73 -11.69
N VAL A 239 29.63 37.32 -10.48
CA VAL A 239 30.68 36.90 -9.52
C VAL A 239 30.37 35.51 -8.96
N ALA A 240 29.11 35.24 -8.58
CA ALA A 240 28.73 33.96 -8.00
C ALA A 240 28.79 32.81 -9.00
N SER A 241 28.39 33.03 -10.26
CA SER A 241 28.47 32.00 -11.31
C SER A 241 29.91 31.65 -11.70
N ALA A 242 30.83 32.61 -11.61
CA ALA A 242 32.25 32.42 -11.85
C ALA A 242 32.99 31.79 -10.65
N ASP A 243 32.44 31.78 -9.43
CA ASP A 243 33.11 31.27 -8.23
C ASP A 243 32.91 29.75 -8.02
N ASP A 244 34.01 29.03 -7.75
CA ASP A 244 34.03 27.57 -7.59
C ASP A 244 33.16 27.07 -6.41
N TYR A 245 32.98 27.88 -5.37
CA TYR A 245 32.11 27.55 -4.23
C TYR A 245 30.68 27.30 -4.67
N PHE A 246 30.12 28.17 -5.52
CA PHE A 246 28.74 28.05 -5.97
C PHE A 246 28.60 26.98 -7.04
N ARG A 247 29.57 26.87 -7.97
CA ARG A 247 29.59 25.83 -9.01
C ARG A 247 29.68 24.42 -8.40
N HIS A 248 30.61 24.17 -7.48
CA HIS A 248 30.77 22.85 -6.85
C HIS A 248 29.57 22.46 -5.99
N ARG A 249 28.85 23.43 -5.42
CA ARG A 249 27.64 23.18 -4.62
C ARG A 249 26.35 23.15 -5.45
N GLY A 250 26.43 23.40 -6.76
CA GLY A 250 25.27 23.47 -7.64
C GLY A 250 24.28 24.57 -7.24
N LEU A 251 24.78 25.73 -6.82
CA LEU A 251 23.97 26.88 -6.41
C LEU A 251 23.80 27.83 -7.60
N TYR A 252 22.57 27.92 -8.11
CA TYR A 252 22.20 28.75 -9.26
C TYR A 252 21.09 29.75 -8.87
N PRO A 253 20.90 30.85 -9.63
CA PRO A 253 19.76 31.73 -9.45
C PRO A 253 18.44 30.96 -9.55
N ASN A 254 17.52 31.27 -8.64
CA ASN A 254 16.13 30.81 -8.71
C ASN A 254 15.20 31.95 -9.16
N ALA A 255 13.93 31.65 -9.39
CA ALA A 255 12.96 32.64 -9.86
C ALA A 255 12.84 33.89 -8.97
N ASP A 256 13.03 33.76 -7.65
CA ASP A 256 12.88 34.89 -6.71
C ASP A 256 14.01 35.92 -6.86
N PHE A 257 15.17 35.50 -7.37
CA PHE A 257 16.33 36.36 -7.60
C PHE A 257 16.02 37.51 -8.57
N TYR A 258 15.33 37.22 -9.68
CA TYR A 258 14.88 38.23 -10.64
C TYR A 258 13.42 38.65 -10.47
N GLY A 259 12.57 37.78 -9.90
CA GLY A 259 11.13 37.98 -9.82
C GLY A 259 10.72 39.24 -9.05
N ASN A 260 11.48 39.59 -8.02
CA ASN A 260 11.29 40.83 -7.26
C ASN A 260 11.37 42.11 -8.14
N PHE A 261 12.23 42.10 -9.16
CA PHE A 261 12.38 43.24 -10.08
C PHE A 261 11.16 43.41 -10.99
N VAL A 262 10.47 42.32 -11.32
CA VAL A 262 9.23 42.39 -12.11
C VAL A 262 8.16 43.12 -11.29
N PHE A 263 7.98 42.77 -10.02
CA PHE A 263 7.00 43.44 -9.15
C PHE A 263 7.31 44.92 -8.92
N THR A 264 8.57 45.25 -8.64
CA THR A 264 8.96 46.66 -8.43
C THR A 264 8.85 47.50 -9.69
N ALA A 265 9.24 46.97 -10.86
CA ALA A 265 9.09 47.68 -12.13
C ALA A 265 7.61 47.88 -12.54
N ILE A 266 6.73 46.96 -12.12
CA ILE A 266 5.28 47.13 -12.25
C ILE A 266 4.77 48.26 -11.34
N GLY A 267 5.37 48.44 -10.17
CA GLY A 267 5.03 49.52 -9.21
C GLY A 267 4.53 49.03 -7.85
N PHE A 268 4.80 47.76 -7.50
CA PHE A 268 4.56 47.27 -6.14
C PHE A 268 5.68 47.71 -5.20
N ASP A 269 5.29 48.16 -4.01
CA ASP A 269 6.23 48.46 -2.94
C ASP A 269 6.82 47.15 -2.38
N PRO A 270 8.10 47.14 -1.95
CA PRO A 270 8.80 45.92 -1.57
C PRO A 270 8.12 45.06 -0.52
N ASP A 271 7.48 45.69 0.46
CA ASP A 271 6.87 45.03 1.61
C ASP A 271 5.55 44.32 1.30
N ILE A 272 4.86 44.68 0.20
CA ILE A 272 3.63 44.03 -0.24
C ILE A 272 3.88 42.94 -1.29
N ILE A 273 5.11 42.82 -1.81
CA ILE A 273 5.49 41.79 -2.79
C ILE A 273 5.14 40.37 -2.32
N PRO A 274 5.37 39.95 -1.06
CA PRO A 274 4.96 38.62 -0.62
C PRO A 274 3.46 38.35 -0.76
N ALA A 275 2.60 39.34 -0.51
CA ALA A 275 1.16 39.20 -0.76
C ALA A 275 0.84 39.21 -2.27
N ALA A 276 1.51 40.05 -3.06
CA ALA A 276 1.35 40.06 -4.51
C ALA A 276 1.73 38.71 -5.14
N MET A 277 2.83 38.09 -4.70
CA MET A 277 3.22 36.74 -5.08
C MET A 277 2.15 35.72 -4.70
N LEU A 278 1.55 35.86 -3.52
CA LEU A 278 0.50 34.95 -3.09
C LEU A 278 -0.76 35.07 -3.96
N THR A 279 -1.10 36.25 -4.50
CA THR A 279 -2.22 36.36 -5.48
C THR A 279 -2.01 35.51 -6.72
N GLN A 280 -0.75 35.35 -7.16
CA GLN A 280 -0.39 34.52 -8.31
C GLN A 280 -0.37 33.04 -7.92
N ARG A 281 0.11 32.74 -6.70
CA ARG A 281 0.25 31.38 -6.16
C ARG A 281 -1.06 30.71 -5.75
N LEU A 282 -2.06 31.52 -5.42
CA LEU A 282 -3.27 31.08 -4.75
C LEU A 282 -4.01 29.99 -5.52
N ILE A 283 -4.00 30.05 -6.85
CA ILE A 283 -4.65 29.05 -7.71
C ILE A 283 -4.01 27.67 -7.51
N GLY A 284 -2.68 27.56 -7.44
CA GLY A 284 -1.99 26.30 -7.15
C GLY A 284 -2.26 25.78 -5.74
N ILE A 285 -2.27 26.67 -4.73
CA ILE A 285 -2.62 26.29 -3.35
C ILE A 285 -4.05 25.74 -3.27
N MET A 286 -5.00 26.38 -3.95
CA MET A 286 -6.39 25.93 -3.99
C MET A 286 -6.59 24.67 -4.82
N ALA A 287 -5.80 24.47 -5.89
CA ALA A 287 -5.80 23.22 -6.65
C ALA A 287 -5.33 22.05 -5.78
N HIS A 288 -4.26 22.23 -5.00
CA HIS A 288 -3.80 21.22 -4.04
C HIS A 288 -4.80 21.00 -2.90
N TRP A 289 -5.44 22.06 -2.38
CA TRP A 289 -6.50 21.90 -1.38
C TRP A 289 -7.67 21.07 -1.94
N ARG A 290 -8.10 21.36 -3.16
CA ARG A 290 -9.11 20.57 -3.88
C ARG A 290 -8.69 19.12 -4.08
N GLU A 291 -7.46 18.89 -4.54
CA GLU A 291 -6.87 17.54 -4.67
C GLU A 291 -6.87 16.80 -3.33
N TYR A 292 -6.57 17.49 -2.23
CA TYR A 292 -6.58 16.93 -0.89
C TYR A 292 -8.00 16.59 -0.42
N MET A 293 -9.00 17.44 -0.69
CA MET A 293 -10.41 17.12 -0.43
C MET A 293 -10.88 15.91 -1.25
N LEU A 294 -10.43 15.78 -2.51
CA LEU A 294 -10.68 14.60 -3.35
C LEU A 294 -9.94 13.35 -2.89
N SER A 295 -8.72 13.50 -2.40
CA SER A 295 -7.93 12.39 -1.86
C SER A 295 -8.48 11.91 -0.53
N ASN A 296 -9.03 12.80 0.29
CA ASN A 296 -9.76 12.43 1.50
C ASN A 296 -11.07 11.72 1.15
N ILE A 297 -11.74 12.03 0.03
CA ILE A 297 -12.82 11.19 -0.52
C ILE A 297 -12.26 9.80 -0.86
N ALA A 298 -11.09 9.70 -1.49
CA ALA A 298 -10.47 8.41 -1.80
C ALA A 298 -10.02 7.61 -0.55
N LEU A 299 -9.66 8.27 0.55
CA LEU A 299 -9.25 7.66 1.83
C LEU A 299 -10.44 7.31 2.74
N VAL A 300 -11.48 8.16 2.78
CA VAL A 300 -12.73 7.93 3.52
C VAL A 300 -13.62 6.91 2.82
N LEU A 301 -13.58 6.84 1.48
CA LEU A 301 -14.24 5.80 0.69
C LEU A 301 -13.40 4.51 0.56
N GLN A 302 -12.38 4.29 1.39
CA GLN A 302 -11.66 3.01 1.39
C GLN A 302 -12.51 1.88 1.96
N HIS A 303 -13.35 1.35 1.09
CA HIS A 303 -13.90 -0.01 1.11
C HIS A 303 -13.33 -0.85 -0.07
N SER A 304 -12.30 -0.34 -0.76
CA SER A 304 -11.73 -0.95 -1.96
C SER A 304 -10.43 -1.69 -1.63
N TYR A 305 -10.50 -3.04 -1.64
CA TYR A 305 -9.36 -3.94 -1.44
C TYR A 305 -8.14 -3.59 -2.32
N PRO A 306 -8.27 -3.20 -3.61
CA PRO A 306 -7.15 -2.77 -4.44
C PRO A 306 -6.33 -1.59 -3.90
N ALA A 307 -6.97 -0.56 -3.34
CA ALA A 307 -6.26 0.62 -2.86
C ALA A 307 -5.60 0.38 -1.48
N LEU A 308 -6.23 -0.42 -0.61
CA LEU A 308 -5.58 -0.98 0.57
C LEU A 308 -4.35 -1.81 0.19
N LEU A 309 -4.46 -2.62 -0.87
CA LEU A 309 -3.38 -3.48 -1.35
C LEU A 309 -2.22 -2.66 -1.94
N VAL A 310 -2.50 -1.59 -2.69
CA VAL A 310 -1.45 -0.68 -3.22
C VAL A 310 -0.73 0.06 -2.09
N LEU A 311 -1.46 0.61 -1.11
CA LEU A 311 -0.84 1.30 0.03
C LEU A 311 -0.04 0.34 0.91
N ARG A 312 -0.53 -0.89 1.10
CA ARG A 312 0.25 -1.96 1.77
C ARG A 312 1.47 -2.38 0.96
N ALA A 313 1.40 -2.40 -0.37
CA ALA A 313 2.55 -2.67 -1.22
C ALA A 313 3.62 -1.58 -1.07
N ILE A 314 3.22 -0.30 -1.02
CA ILE A 314 4.13 0.84 -0.77
C ILE A 314 4.75 0.75 0.63
N GLN A 315 3.93 0.48 1.66
CA GLN A 315 4.40 0.32 3.04
C GLN A 315 5.38 -0.86 3.17
N SER A 316 5.08 -2.01 2.54
CA SER A 316 5.93 -3.20 2.54
C SER A 316 7.22 -2.98 1.74
N SER A 317 7.18 -2.18 0.68
CA SER A 317 8.38 -1.82 -0.09
C SER A 317 9.34 -0.99 0.76
N GLY A 318 8.82 -0.07 1.57
CA GLY A 318 9.61 0.74 2.50
C GLY A 318 10.21 -0.05 3.67
N SER A 319 9.52 -1.07 4.20
CA SER A 319 10.03 -1.89 5.30
C SER A 319 11.04 -2.95 4.84
N SER A 320 10.91 -3.47 3.62
CA SER A 320 11.70 -4.61 3.13
C SER A 320 13.22 -4.36 3.11
N GLY A 321 13.66 -3.12 2.87
CA GLY A 321 15.09 -2.75 2.83
C GLY A 321 15.82 -2.88 4.16
N THR A 322 15.08 -2.81 5.29
CA THR A 322 15.69 -2.92 6.63
C THR A 322 16.26 -4.31 6.90
N VAL A 323 15.66 -5.36 6.34
CA VAL A 323 16.13 -6.74 6.51
C VAL A 323 17.49 -6.95 5.86
N ALA A 324 17.67 -6.46 4.64
CA ALA A 324 18.95 -6.55 3.95
C ALA A 324 20.03 -5.73 4.67
N LEU A 325 19.66 -4.56 5.20
CA LEU A 325 20.57 -3.70 5.95
C LEU A 325 21.04 -4.35 7.27
N VAL A 326 20.12 -4.96 8.04
CA VAL A 326 20.46 -5.64 9.31
C VAL A 326 21.41 -6.81 9.08
N SER A 327 21.17 -7.63 8.05
CA SER A 327 22.07 -8.74 7.71
C SER A 327 23.43 -8.25 7.18
N ALA A 328 23.46 -7.14 6.44
CA ALA A 328 24.72 -6.53 5.98
C ALA A 328 25.55 -5.98 7.15
N VAL A 329 24.93 -5.25 8.08
CA VAL A 329 25.58 -4.75 9.30
C VAL A 329 26.14 -5.90 10.13
N ALA A 330 25.38 -6.99 10.27
CA ALA A 330 25.84 -8.18 10.97
C ALA A 330 27.07 -8.81 10.28
N ALA A 331 27.06 -8.91 8.95
CA ALA A 331 28.19 -9.41 8.18
C ALA A 331 29.44 -8.52 8.30
N ASP A 332 29.26 -7.20 8.38
CA ASP A 332 30.35 -6.23 8.51
C ASP A 332 31.00 -6.29 9.90
N VAL A 333 30.24 -6.57 10.96
CA VAL A 333 30.75 -6.53 12.34
C VAL A 333 31.17 -7.91 12.88
N ILE A 334 30.61 -9.01 12.36
CA ILE A 334 30.77 -10.36 12.94
C ILE A 334 31.62 -11.28 12.05
N THR A 335 32.53 -12.02 12.69
CA THR A 335 33.43 -12.99 12.05
C THR A 335 32.70 -14.29 11.69
N SER A 336 33.14 -14.99 10.63
CA SER A 336 32.47 -16.22 10.14
C SER A 336 32.36 -17.35 11.17
N ALA A 337 33.24 -17.38 12.18
CA ALA A 337 33.27 -18.40 13.23
C ALA A 337 32.16 -18.28 14.28
N GLU A 338 31.58 -17.08 14.45
CA GLU A 338 30.50 -16.77 15.41
C GLU A 338 29.24 -16.27 14.70
N ARG A 339 29.28 -16.17 13.36
CA ARG A 339 28.25 -15.56 12.53
C ARG A 339 26.91 -16.28 12.64
N GLY A 340 26.89 -17.60 12.85
CA GLY A 340 25.65 -18.37 12.91
C GLY A 340 24.75 -17.93 14.07
N THR A 341 25.31 -17.75 15.25
CA THR A 341 24.58 -17.31 16.45
C THR A 341 24.03 -15.89 16.27
N TYR A 342 24.88 -14.94 15.86
CA TYR A 342 24.45 -13.55 15.74
C TYR A 342 23.49 -13.31 14.56
N MET A 343 23.68 -13.97 13.42
CA MET A 343 22.74 -13.91 12.29
C MET A 343 21.37 -14.52 12.65
N SER A 344 21.35 -15.54 13.50
CA SER A 344 20.10 -16.13 13.98
C SER A 344 19.37 -15.19 14.95
N ILE A 345 20.10 -14.49 15.83
CA ILE A 345 19.54 -13.46 16.72
C ILE A 345 19.02 -12.25 15.94
N THR A 346 19.74 -11.77 14.93
CA THR A 346 19.28 -10.62 14.12
C THR A 346 18.09 -10.98 13.23
N SER A 347 18.00 -12.23 12.78
CA SER A 347 16.85 -12.73 12.02
C SER A 347 15.61 -12.94 12.91
N LEU A 348 15.77 -13.04 14.23
CA LEU A 348 14.70 -13.30 15.19
C LEU A 348 13.54 -12.30 15.08
N GLY A 349 13.84 -11.01 14.90
CA GLY A 349 12.80 -9.98 14.76
C GLY A 349 11.90 -10.19 13.54
N ASN A 350 12.47 -10.65 12.42
CA ASN A 350 11.72 -10.89 11.18
C ASN A 350 10.84 -12.13 11.26
N ILE A 351 11.27 -13.15 12.01
CA ILE A 351 10.59 -14.45 12.08
C ILE A 351 9.62 -14.51 13.26
N LEU A 352 9.85 -13.75 14.33
CA LEU A 352 8.87 -13.59 15.43
C LEU A 352 7.74 -12.65 15.06
N ALA A 353 7.93 -11.68 14.17
CA ALA A 353 6.90 -10.70 13.81
C ALA A 353 5.58 -11.34 13.32
N PRO A 354 5.58 -12.38 12.45
CA PRO A 354 4.36 -13.09 12.07
C PRO A 354 3.67 -13.85 13.22
N SER A 355 4.38 -14.12 14.32
CA SER A 355 3.83 -14.78 15.51
C SER A 355 3.25 -13.79 16.51
N LEU A 356 3.93 -12.65 16.70
CA LEU A 356 3.50 -11.58 17.62
C LEU A 356 2.44 -10.66 17.01
N GLY A 357 2.46 -10.49 15.69
CA GLY A 357 1.55 -9.63 14.95
C GLY A 357 0.08 -9.98 15.16
N PRO A 358 -0.34 -11.26 15.05
CA PRO A 358 -1.71 -11.67 15.34
C PRO A 358 -2.12 -11.51 16.81
N ILE A 359 -1.18 -11.66 17.76
CA ILE A 359 -1.46 -11.45 19.20
C ILE A 359 -1.76 -9.97 19.46
N LEU A 360 -0.84 -9.09 19.07
CA LEU A 360 -1.00 -7.64 19.24
C LEU A 360 -2.16 -7.11 18.41
N GLY A 361 -2.29 -7.57 17.17
CA GLY A 361 -3.37 -7.22 16.26
C GLY A 361 -4.73 -7.68 16.75
N GLY A 362 -4.82 -8.88 17.34
CA GLY A 362 -6.05 -9.41 17.95
C GLY A 362 -6.49 -8.57 19.13
N VAL A 363 -5.58 -8.27 20.08
CA VAL A 363 -5.87 -7.39 21.23
C VAL A 363 -6.29 -6.00 20.78
N LEU A 364 -5.54 -5.38 19.86
CA LEU A 364 -5.84 -4.04 19.33
C LEU A 364 -7.17 -4.02 18.56
N SER A 365 -7.44 -5.03 17.75
CA SER A 365 -8.66 -5.12 16.96
C SER A 365 -9.90 -5.37 17.83
N GLU A 366 -9.80 -6.23 18.85
CA GLU A 366 -10.92 -6.59 19.73
C GLU A 366 -11.35 -5.42 20.63
N TYR A 367 -10.39 -4.69 21.20
CA TYR A 367 -10.71 -3.61 22.15
C TYR A 367 -10.76 -2.20 21.54
N LEU A 368 -10.00 -1.94 20.47
CA LEU A 368 -9.81 -0.59 19.91
C LEU A 368 -10.13 -0.50 18.40
N GLY A 369 -10.60 -1.58 17.78
CA GLY A 369 -10.89 -1.67 16.35
C GLY A 369 -9.64 -1.81 15.48
N TRP A 370 -9.80 -2.35 14.26
CA TRP A 370 -8.69 -2.70 13.37
C TRP A 370 -7.84 -1.50 12.93
N GLN A 371 -8.39 -0.28 12.94
CA GLN A 371 -7.67 0.95 12.60
C GLN A 371 -6.56 1.28 13.60
N SER A 372 -6.72 0.86 14.87
CA SER A 372 -5.73 1.09 15.94
C SER A 372 -4.38 0.42 15.65
N ILE A 373 -4.38 -0.66 14.85
CA ILE A 373 -3.17 -1.37 14.40
C ILE A 373 -2.24 -0.40 13.64
N PHE A 374 -2.78 0.44 12.76
CA PHE A 374 -1.97 1.37 11.97
C PHE A 374 -1.40 2.51 12.80
N TRP A 375 -2.17 3.03 13.76
CA TRP A 375 -1.68 4.02 14.72
C TRP A 375 -0.56 3.46 15.59
N PHE A 376 -0.71 2.21 16.08
CA PHE A 376 0.32 1.52 16.83
C PHE A 376 1.61 1.33 15.99
N LEU A 377 1.49 0.91 14.74
CA LEU A 377 2.62 0.77 13.83
C LEU A 377 3.33 2.11 13.54
N ALA A 378 2.59 3.21 13.39
CA ALA A 378 3.16 4.54 13.15
C ALA A 378 3.93 5.07 14.36
N MET A 379 3.36 4.94 15.56
CA MET A 379 3.99 5.34 16.82
C MET A 379 5.24 4.51 17.10
N SER A 380 5.15 3.18 17.03
CA SER A 380 6.30 2.29 17.24
C SER A 380 7.41 2.56 16.23
N SER A 381 7.10 2.73 14.94
CA SER A 381 8.10 3.05 13.91
C SER A 381 8.82 4.37 14.19
N THR A 382 8.10 5.39 14.67
CA THR A 382 8.69 6.70 15.00
C THR A 382 9.59 6.60 16.24
N ILE A 383 9.16 5.85 17.25
CA ILE A 383 9.94 5.60 18.47
C ILE A 383 11.26 4.88 18.14
N PHE A 384 11.26 3.92 17.20
CA PHE A 384 12.49 3.24 16.77
C PHE A 384 13.35 4.07 15.81
N PHE A 385 12.73 4.88 14.94
CA PHE A 385 13.43 5.70 13.96
C PHE A 385 14.29 6.79 14.61
N ILE A 386 13.79 7.42 15.68
CA ILE A 386 14.49 8.52 16.36
C ILE A 386 15.88 8.07 16.89
N PRO A 387 16.02 7.01 17.71
CA PRO A 387 17.32 6.52 18.14
C PRO A 387 18.23 6.11 16.98
N LEU A 388 17.68 5.49 15.94
CA LEU A 388 18.45 5.01 14.79
C LEU A 388 19.12 6.18 14.05
N VAL A 389 18.38 7.26 13.80
CA VAL A 389 18.92 8.48 13.18
C VAL A 389 19.92 9.21 14.08
N LEU A 390 19.69 9.20 15.40
CA LEU A 390 20.55 9.91 16.34
C LEU A 390 21.88 9.19 16.59
N PHE A 391 21.86 7.85 16.71
CA PHE A 391 22.96 7.09 17.30
C PHE A 391 23.63 6.08 16.36
N PHE A 392 22.96 5.61 15.30
CA PHE A 392 23.47 4.50 14.48
C PHE A 392 24.68 4.94 13.63
N PRO A 393 25.89 4.38 13.85
CA PRO A 393 27.10 4.76 13.12
C PRO A 393 27.21 4.05 11.76
N GLU A 394 28.07 4.58 10.88
CA GLU A 394 28.45 3.89 9.65
C GLU A 394 29.23 2.61 9.97
N THR A 395 28.86 1.51 9.31
CA THR A 395 29.40 0.15 9.57
C THR A 395 30.05 -0.47 8.33
N CYS A 396 29.86 0.13 7.16
CA CYS A 396 30.37 -0.42 5.92
C CYS A 396 31.91 -0.44 5.90
N ARG A 397 32.50 -1.65 5.81
CA ARG A 397 33.97 -1.85 5.89
C ARG A 397 34.76 -1.07 4.83
N THR A 398 34.19 -0.85 3.65
CA THR A 398 34.83 -0.05 2.61
C THR A 398 34.92 1.44 2.94
N ILE A 399 34.15 1.91 3.93
CA ILE A 399 34.07 3.32 4.33
C ILE A 399 34.81 3.55 5.65
N VAL A 400 34.64 2.68 6.65
CA VAL A 400 35.17 2.85 8.01
C VAL A 400 36.22 1.80 8.41
N GLY A 401 36.57 0.86 7.53
CA GLY A 401 37.47 -0.25 7.85
C GLY A 401 36.84 -1.20 8.88
N ASP A 402 37.59 -1.54 9.91
CA ASP A 402 37.14 -2.24 11.13
C ASP A 402 36.54 -1.28 12.18
N GLY A 403 36.23 -0.04 11.79
CA GLY A 403 35.84 1.04 12.69
C GLY A 403 37.01 1.94 13.11
N SER A 404 38.24 1.63 12.70
CA SER A 404 39.43 2.46 12.92
C SER A 404 39.45 3.75 12.11
N ILE A 405 38.69 3.83 11.01
CA ILE A 405 38.66 5.00 10.12
C ILE A 405 37.39 5.82 10.43
N PRO A 406 37.50 7.11 10.80
CA PRO A 406 36.34 7.93 11.11
C PRO A 406 35.49 8.21 9.87
N ALA A 407 34.18 7.98 9.96
CA ALA A 407 33.23 8.28 8.89
C ALA A 407 33.22 9.78 8.51
N SER A 408 33.12 10.07 7.21
CA SER A 408 33.16 11.44 6.68
C SER A 408 31.85 11.85 5.99
N GLY A 409 31.59 13.17 5.92
CA GLY A 409 30.44 13.73 5.21
C GLY A 409 29.07 13.27 5.74
N TRP A 410 28.26 12.68 4.86
CA TRP A 410 26.88 12.21 5.12
C TRP A 410 26.82 10.89 5.90
N ASN A 411 27.95 10.18 6.02
CA ASN A 411 28.03 8.88 6.71
C ASN A 411 28.19 9.03 8.24
N LYS A 412 28.09 10.25 8.78
CA LYS A 412 28.12 10.49 10.23
C LYS A 412 26.71 10.42 10.81
N SER A 413 26.54 9.69 11.92
CA SER A 413 25.35 9.82 12.76
C SER A 413 25.20 11.26 13.28
N ILE A 414 23.98 11.70 13.60
CA ILE A 414 23.74 13.07 14.07
C ILE A 414 24.55 13.36 15.34
N LEU A 415 24.66 12.39 16.25
CA LEU A 415 25.49 12.52 17.44
C LEU A 415 26.98 12.65 17.09
N ASN A 416 27.53 11.80 16.21
CA ASN A 416 28.93 11.87 15.79
C ASN A 416 29.25 13.18 15.05
N TRP A 417 28.31 13.67 14.25
CA TRP A 417 28.41 14.98 13.61
C TRP A 417 28.43 16.10 14.65
N TRP A 418 27.53 16.08 15.63
CA TRP A 418 27.47 17.06 16.71
C TRP A 418 28.71 17.03 17.62
N MET A 419 29.19 15.83 17.98
CA MET A 419 30.43 15.65 18.75
C MET A 419 31.65 16.13 17.96
N SER A 420 31.70 15.92 16.64
CA SER A 420 32.80 16.40 15.79
C SER A 420 32.85 17.93 15.61
N LYS A 421 31.77 18.64 15.97
CA LYS A 421 31.73 20.12 16.00
C LYS A 421 32.22 20.72 17.31
N ARG A 422 32.44 19.91 18.36
CA ARG A 422 33.04 20.40 19.60
C ARG A 422 34.56 20.46 19.44
N PRO A 423 35.22 21.58 19.80
CA PRO A 423 36.68 21.67 19.76
C PRO A 423 37.27 20.59 20.67
N HIS A 424 37.92 19.58 20.09
CA HIS A 424 38.59 18.55 20.88
C HIS A 424 39.82 19.13 21.57
N ARG A 425 39.89 18.92 22.89
CA ARG A 425 41.13 18.99 23.67
C ARG A 425 42.16 18.04 23.05
N ARG A 426 43.41 18.52 23.04
CA ARG A 426 44.69 17.91 22.61
C ARG A 426 44.65 16.43 22.18
N PRO A 427 45.20 16.07 21.00
CA PRO A 427 45.39 14.69 20.61
C PRO A 427 46.36 13.98 21.57
N VAL A 428 46.00 12.78 22.03
CA VAL A 428 46.90 11.84 22.69
C VAL A 428 47.89 11.34 21.63
N PRO A 429 49.22 11.35 21.87
CA PRO A 429 50.18 10.82 20.93
C PRO A 429 50.02 9.29 20.88
N ILE A 430 49.61 8.78 19.72
CA ILE A 430 49.68 7.34 19.43
C ILE A 430 51.13 7.01 19.07
N PRO A 431 51.77 5.98 19.66
CA PRO A 431 53.11 5.57 19.31
C PRO A 431 53.18 5.23 17.82
N SER A 432 54.16 5.83 17.13
CA SER A 432 54.48 5.57 15.73
C SER A 432 55.01 4.15 15.54
N ALA A 433 54.10 3.18 15.45
CA ALA A 433 54.37 1.94 14.73
C ALA A 433 54.20 2.23 13.24
N SER A 434 55.16 1.77 12.44
CA SER A 434 55.27 1.90 10.99
C SER A 434 53.95 1.62 10.26
N ILE A 435 53.20 2.68 9.96
CA ILE A 435 52.13 2.64 8.98
C ILE A 435 52.80 2.95 7.64
N GLU A 436 53.14 1.88 6.91
CA GLU A 436 53.21 2.00 5.44
C GLU A 436 51.94 2.73 4.99
N PRO A 437 52.01 3.65 4.01
CA PRO A 437 50.83 4.31 3.50
C PRO A 437 49.94 3.24 2.87
N ALA A 438 49.02 2.69 3.68
CA ALA A 438 47.99 1.77 3.23
C ALA A 438 47.28 2.52 2.12
N LEU A 439 47.40 2.00 0.90
CA LEU A 439 46.67 2.46 -0.28
C LEU A 439 45.26 2.79 0.17
N GLN A 440 44.90 4.08 0.19
CA GLN A 440 43.50 4.46 0.25
C GLN A 440 42.83 3.70 -0.89
N PRO A 441 41.87 2.79 -0.63
CA PRO A 441 41.19 2.11 -1.71
C PRO A 441 40.52 3.22 -2.52
N GLN A 442 41.00 3.45 -3.74
CA GLN A 442 40.32 4.33 -4.67
C GLN A 442 38.94 3.71 -4.86
N LEU A 443 37.90 4.34 -4.29
CA LEU A 443 36.52 3.92 -4.47
C LEU A 443 36.26 3.84 -5.97
N PRO A 444 36.07 2.65 -6.57
CA PRO A 444 35.65 2.59 -7.94
C PRO A 444 34.31 3.32 -8.02
N LYS A 445 34.20 4.27 -8.94
CA LYS A 445 32.93 4.91 -9.33
C LYS A 445 32.03 3.84 -9.97
N ARG A 446 31.53 2.89 -9.19
CA ARG A 446 30.63 1.87 -9.68
C ARG A 446 29.22 2.46 -9.64
N MET A 447 28.67 2.70 -10.83
CA MET A 447 27.25 3.00 -10.98
C MET A 447 26.43 1.92 -10.25
N ILE A 448 25.51 2.35 -9.40
CA ILE A 448 24.53 1.46 -8.76
C ILE A 448 23.62 0.95 -9.87
N HIS A 449 23.85 -0.28 -10.34
CA HIS A 449 22.99 -0.95 -11.31
C HIS A 449 21.97 -1.80 -10.54
N PRO A 450 20.69 -1.40 -10.42
CA PRO A 450 19.67 -2.21 -9.75
C PRO A 450 19.51 -3.61 -10.40
N LEU A 451 19.92 -3.76 -11.66
CA LEU A 451 19.90 -5.02 -12.41
C LEU A 451 21.01 -6.01 -12.00
N SER A 452 22.10 -5.58 -11.36
CA SER A 452 23.16 -6.50 -10.91
C SER A 452 22.70 -7.40 -9.74
N THR A 453 21.69 -6.97 -9.00
CA THR A 453 21.00 -7.78 -7.99
C THR A 453 20.25 -8.94 -8.65
N LEU A 454 19.63 -8.71 -9.82
CA LEU A 454 18.91 -9.74 -10.57
C LEU A 454 19.84 -10.74 -11.25
N SER A 455 21.06 -10.35 -11.62
CA SER A 455 22.01 -11.28 -12.25
C SER A 455 22.44 -12.44 -11.34
N LEU A 456 22.41 -12.24 -10.00
CA LEU A 456 22.74 -13.30 -9.03
C LEU A 456 21.74 -14.46 -9.02
N LEU A 457 20.50 -14.24 -9.50
CA LEU A 457 19.49 -15.29 -9.64
C LEU A 457 19.87 -16.32 -10.70
N PHE A 458 20.56 -15.89 -11.74
CA PHE A 458 20.95 -16.73 -12.87
C PHE A 458 22.29 -17.44 -12.64
N HIS A 459 22.97 -17.16 -11.54
CA HIS A 459 24.13 -17.93 -11.12
C HIS A 459 23.68 -19.23 -10.45
N LEU A 460 23.82 -20.36 -11.13
CA LEU A 460 23.14 -21.62 -10.78
C LEU A 460 23.27 -22.04 -9.30
N PRO A 461 24.47 -22.11 -8.67
CA PRO A 461 24.58 -22.48 -7.25
C PRO A 461 23.88 -21.50 -6.30
N THR A 462 24.02 -20.20 -6.56
CA THR A 462 23.42 -19.15 -5.72
C THR A 462 21.91 -19.05 -5.93
N GLY A 463 21.46 -19.13 -7.18
CA GLY A 463 20.04 -19.15 -7.56
C GLY A 463 19.28 -20.31 -6.94
N LEU A 464 19.89 -21.51 -6.85
CA LEU A 464 19.28 -22.66 -6.19
C LEU A 464 19.10 -22.44 -4.68
N ILE A 465 20.08 -21.84 -4.01
CA ILE A 465 19.99 -21.52 -2.57
C ILE A 465 18.92 -20.43 -2.34
N LEU A 466 18.88 -19.39 -3.18
CA LEU A 466 17.89 -18.32 -3.13
C LEU A 466 16.46 -18.85 -3.36
N LEU A 467 16.27 -19.73 -4.34
CA LEU A 467 15.00 -20.37 -4.63
C LEU A 467 14.56 -21.26 -3.46
N SER A 468 15.46 -22.08 -2.94
CA SER A 468 15.19 -22.96 -1.79
C SER A 468 14.77 -22.17 -0.57
N ASN A 469 15.50 -21.08 -0.26
CA ASN A 469 15.17 -20.20 0.85
C ASN A 469 13.83 -19.48 0.65
N GLY A 470 13.52 -19.09 -0.59
CA GLY A 470 12.24 -18.49 -0.95
C GLY A 470 11.06 -19.46 -0.84
N LEU A 471 11.24 -20.74 -1.22
CA LEU A 471 10.22 -21.78 -1.06
C LEU A 471 9.95 -22.10 0.41
N ILE A 472 10.98 -22.17 1.26
CA ILE A 472 10.82 -22.34 2.71
C ILE A 472 10.01 -21.18 3.31
N PHE A 473 10.33 -19.96 2.90
CA PHE A 473 9.60 -18.76 3.33
C PHE A 473 8.15 -18.78 2.84
N ALA A 474 7.92 -19.20 1.60
CA ALA A 474 6.57 -19.38 1.04
C ALA A 474 5.75 -20.41 1.81
N SER A 475 6.33 -21.55 2.16
CA SER A 475 5.68 -22.59 2.98
C SER A 475 5.31 -22.07 4.37
N TYR A 476 6.20 -21.30 5.02
CA TYR A 476 5.90 -20.66 6.30
C TYR A 476 4.72 -19.69 6.19
N TYR A 477 4.70 -18.84 5.15
CA TYR A 477 3.63 -17.86 4.94
C TYR A 477 2.30 -18.49 4.49
N ALA A 478 2.33 -19.58 3.74
CA ALA A 478 1.12 -20.34 3.38
C ALA A 478 0.39 -20.83 4.65
N ILE A 479 1.14 -21.44 5.58
CA ILE A 479 0.58 -21.96 6.83
C ILE A 479 0.07 -20.82 7.71
N THR A 480 0.88 -19.78 7.93
CA THR A 480 0.50 -18.65 8.80
C THR A 480 -0.69 -17.86 8.27
N ALA A 481 -0.82 -17.69 6.96
CA ALA A 481 -1.96 -17.00 6.34
C ALA A 481 -3.26 -17.82 6.41
N GLY A 482 -3.18 -19.14 6.24
CA GLY A 482 -4.34 -20.02 6.33
C GLY A 482 -4.81 -20.29 7.77
N LEU A 483 -3.90 -20.21 8.75
CA LEU A 483 -4.13 -20.65 10.12
C LEU A 483 -5.32 -19.96 10.83
N PRO A 484 -5.52 -18.62 10.76
CA PRO A 484 -6.64 -17.97 11.44
C PRO A 484 -8.00 -18.48 10.96
N SER A 485 -8.17 -18.63 9.65
CA SER A 485 -9.41 -19.14 9.05
C SER A 485 -9.69 -20.59 9.44
N GLN A 486 -8.64 -21.42 9.50
CA GLN A 486 -8.75 -22.81 9.90
C GLN A 486 -9.07 -22.95 11.39
N LEU A 487 -8.40 -22.20 12.27
CA LEU A 487 -8.67 -22.24 13.71
C LEU A 487 -10.08 -21.76 14.04
N ARG A 488 -10.58 -20.74 13.33
CA ARG A 488 -11.96 -20.28 13.46
C ARG A 488 -12.96 -21.33 12.97
N SER A 489 -12.74 -21.91 11.79
CA SER A 489 -13.65 -22.87 11.17
C SER A 489 -13.70 -24.22 11.88
N ILE A 490 -12.56 -24.72 12.37
CA ILE A 490 -12.43 -26.07 12.94
C ILE A 490 -12.77 -26.08 14.44
N TYR A 491 -12.40 -25.02 15.17
CA TYR A 491 -12.51 -24.96 16.63
C TYR A 491 -13.41 -23.85 17.17
N GLY A 492 -13.96 -22.98 16.31
CA GLY A 492 -14.86 -21.89 16.75
C GLY A 492 -14.19 -20.83 17.62
N LEU A 493 -12.87 -20.62 17.48
CA LEU A 493 -12.12 -19.70 18.33
C LEU A 493 -12.44 -18.22 18.04
N SER A 494 -12.48 -17.39 19.09
CA SER A 494 -12.56 -15.93 19.01
C SER A 494 -11.24 -15.30 18.52
N ASP A 495 -11.24 -14.02 18.14
CA ASP A 495 -10.06 -13.33 17.61
C ASP A 495 -8.88 -13.32 18.59
N LEU A 496 -9.11 -13.08 19.88
CA LEU A 496 -8.07 -13.24 20.91
C LEU A 496 -7.55 -14.68 21.02
N ASN A 497 -8.43 -15.68 21.01
CA ASN A 497 -8.05 -17.09 21.14
C ASN A 497 -7.28 -17.60 19.90
N ILE A 498 -7.63 -17.10 18.71
CA ILE A 498 -6.84 -17.30 17.49
C ILE A 498 -5.47 -16.66 17.66
N GLY A 499 -5.40 -15.40 18.14
CA GLY A 499 -4.14 -14.72 18.41
C GLY A 499 -3.23 -15.50 19.37
N LEU A 500 -3.77 -15.98 20.50
CA LEU A 500 -3.03 -16.78 21.48
C LEU A 500 -2.50 -18.11 20.90
N SER A 501 -3.17 -18.67 19.90
CA SER A 501 -2.74 -19.90 19.22
C SER A 501 -1.45 -19.73 18.39
N PHE A 502 -0.97 -18.49 18.20
CA PHE A 502 0.33 -18.20 17.57
C PHE A 502 1.51 -18.26 18.56
N ILE A 503 1.27 -18.40 19.88
CA ILE A 503 2.35 -18.51 20.88
C ILE A 503 3.26 -19.73 20.64
N PRO A 504 2.74 -20.95 20.39
CA PRO A 504 3.58 -22.11 20.09
C PRO A 504 4.43 -21.92 18.83
N MET A 505 3.89 -21.26 17.80
CA MET A 505 4.66 -20.88 16.62
C MET A 505 5.83 -19.95 16.98
N GLY A 506 5.56 -18.89 17.75
CA GLY A 506 6.58 -17.96 18.23
C GLY A 506 7.65 -18.65 19.10
N ALA A 507 7.25 -19.58 19.96
CA ALA A 507 8.17 -20.38 20.77
C ALA A 507 9.06 -21.29 19.92
N GLY A 508 8.48 -21.94 18.90
CA GLY A 508 9.23 -22.77 17.95
C GLY A 508 10.28 -21.97 17.19
N THR A 509 9.91 -20.79 16.71
CA THR A 509 10.84 -19.83 16.08
C THR A 509 11.97 -19.40 17.03
N LEU A 510 11.63 -19.03 18.27
CA LEU A 510 12.59 -18.55 19.27
C LEU A 510 13.61 -19.63 19.66
N LEU A 511 13.14 -20.85 19.90
CA LEU A 511 14.00 -21.98 20.21
C LEU A 511 14.86 -22.38 19.02
N SER A 512 14.29 -22.37 17.81
CA SER A 512 15.05 -22.66 16.59
C SER A 512 16.18 -21.65 16.37
N ALA A 513 15.90 -20.35 16.47
CA ALA A 513 16.90 -19.31 16.30
C ALA A 513 18.04 -19.38 17.34
N THR A 514 17.74 -19.75 18.59
CA THR A 514 18.76 -19.85 19.65
C THR A 514 19.60 -21.13 19.53
N PHE A 515 18.97 -22.30 19.42
CA PHE A 515 19.69 -23.57 19.37
C PHE A 515 20.42 -23.82 18.05
N ASN A 516 19.80 -23.47 16.92
CA ASN A 516 20.37 -23.79 15.62
C ASN A 516 21.62 -22.97 15.30
N GLY A 517 21.67 -21.70 15.69
CA GLY A 517 22.87 -20.86 15.54
C GLY A 517 24.08 -21.44 16.28
N ILE A 518 23.87 -21.94 17.50
CA ILE A 518 24.91 -22.58 18.32
C ILE A 518 25.41 -23.87 17.65
N ILE A 519 24.51 -24.73 17.17
CA ILE A 519 24.86 -26.00 16.52
C ILE A 519 25.64 -25.76 15.22
N VAL A 520 25.22 -24.76 14.44
CA VAL A 520 25.89 -24.36 13.19
C VAL A 520 27.29 -23.83 13.45
N ASP A 521 27.48 -22.99 14.47
CA ASP A 521 28.81 -22.47 14.85
C ASP A 521 29.71 -23.54 15.47
N TRP A 522 29.12 -24.47 16.23
CA TRP A 522 29.86 -25.62 16.76
C TRP A 522 30.36 -26.52 15.64
N ASN A 523 29.51 -26.87 14.66
CA ASN A 523 29.90 -27.72 13.54
C ASN A 523 30.96 -27.05 12.66
N TYR A 524 30.81 -25.74 12.41
CA TYR A 524 31.79 -24.95 11.68
C TYR A 524 33.16 -24.97 12.36
N ARG A 525 33.22 -24.64 13.66
CA ARG A 525 34.47 -24.67 14.43
C ARG A 525 35.09 -26.06 14.49
N ARG A 526 34.28 -27.11 14.61
CA ARG A 526 34.74 -28.50 14.60
C ARG A 526 35.37 -28.89 13.26
N MET A 527 34.81 -28.43 12.14
CA MET A 527 35.35 -28.72 10.81
C MET A 527 36.62 -27.92 10.53
N VAL A 528 36.65 -26.63 10.87
CA VAL A 528 37.87 -25.80 10.78
C VAL A 528 39.00 -26.37 11.64
N ALA A 529 38.70 -26.85 12.86
CA ALA A 529 39.73 -27.47 13.71
C ALA A 529 40.28 -28.80 13.14
N LYS A 530 39.55 -29.44 12.23
CA LYS A 530 39.92 -30.70 11.58
C LYS A 530 40.70 -30.48 10.28
N ASP A 531 40.50 -29.33 9.63
CA ASP A 531 41.14 -28.97 8.36
C ASP A 531 42.30 -28.00 8.62
N ARG A 532 43.55 -28.47 8.50
CA ARG A 532 44.78 -27.71 8.83
C ARG A 532 45.40 -26.95 7.65
N GLN A 533 44.72 -26.88 6.49
CA GLN A 533 45.19 -26.13 5.32
C GLN A 533 44.65 -24.68 5.33
N ASP A 534 45.29 -23.81 4.53
CA ASP A 534 45.04 -22.37 4.46
C ASP A 534 43.53 -22.04 4.41
N ILE A 535 43.13 -21.02 5.17
CA ILE A 535 41.74 -20.58 5.38
C ILE A 535 41.02 -20.21 4.06
N GLU A 536 41.75 -20.03 2.97
CA GLU A 536 41.24 -19.62 1.66
C GLU A 536 40.44 -20.70 0.91
N ASP A 537 40.67 -22.01 1.17
CA ASP A 537 40.02 -23.13 0.45
C ASP A 537 39.00 -23.93 1.30
N PHE A 538 38.58 -23.38 2.46
CA PHE A 538 37.63 -24.08 3.33
C PHE A 538 36.22 -24.18 2.73
N GLU A 539 35.70 -25.41 2.56
CA GLU A 539 34.36 -25.68 2.01
C GLU A 539 33.24 -25.32 3.01
N VAL A 540 32.89 -24.04 3.07
CA VAL A 540 31.86 -23.50 3.96
C VAL A 540 30.50 -24.17 3.70
N GLU A 541 30.20 -24.57 2.47
CA GLU A 541 28.96 -25.26 2.10
C GLU A 541 28.79 -26.56 2.89
N LYS A 542 29.84 -27.38 2.99
CA LYS A 542 29.77 -28.65 3.75
C LYS A 542 29.60 -28.38 5.23
N ALA A 543 30.23 -27.33 5.76
CA ALA A 543 30.12 -26.96 7.17
C ALA A 543 28.71 -26.51 7.57
N ARG A 544 28.02 -25.75 6.71
CA ARG A 544 26.65 -25.27 6.97
C ARG A 544 25.59 -26.30 6.59
N LEU A 545 25.70 -26.92 5.41
CA LEU A 545 24.73 -27.93 4.92
C LEU A 545 24.84 -29.26 5.67
N GLY A 546 25.96 -29.57 6.32
CA GLY A 546 26.07 -30.73 7.20
C GLY A 546 25.08 -30.69 8.38
N VAL A 547 24.69 -29.50 8.83
CA VAL A 547 23.63 -29.30 9.84
C VAL A 547 22.27 -29.09 9.17
N GLY A 548 22.21 -28.29 8.10
CA GLY A 548 20.93 -27.92 7.45
C GLY A 548 20.29 -29.01 6.60
N GLY A 549 21.09 -29.90 5.99
CA GLY A 549 20.62 -30.96 5.10
C GLY A 549 19.62 -31.91 5.77
N PRO A 550 19.96 -32.52 6.93
CA PRO A 550 19.04 -33.40 7.65
C PRO A 550 17.73 -32.69 8.05
N VAL A 551 17.81 -31.44 8.51
CA VAL A 551 16.62 -30.65 8.89
C VAL A 551 15.74 -30.39 7.67
N THR A 552 16.35 -30.12 6.50
CA THR A 552 15.64 -29.90 5.23
C THR A 552 14.85 -31.13 4.79
N LEU A 553 15.41 -32.34 4.97
CA LEU A 553 14.72 -33.58 4.64
C LEU A 553 13.56 -33.91 5.59
N LEU A 554 13.66 -33.48 6.85
CA LEU A 554 12.66 -33.77 7.88
C LEU A 554 11.54 -32.71 7.97
N ALA A 555 11.77 -31.47 7.54
CA ALA A 555 10.80 -30.38 7.64
C ALA A 555 9.46 -30.59 6.90
N PRO A 556 9.37 -31.33 5.78
CA PRO A 556 8.08 -31.64 5.17
C PRO A 556 7.19 -32.53 6.06
N ILE A 557 7.75 -33.34 6.96
CA ILE A 557 7.00 -34.34 7.73
C ILE A 557 5.95 -33.68 8.65
N PRO A 558 6.29 -32.68 9.49
CA PRO A 558 5.29 -31.97 10.29
C PRO A 558 4.20 -31.28 9.47
N ILE A 559 4.52 -30.75 8.28
CA ILE A 559 3.56 -30.11 7.38
C ILE A 559 2.57 -31.14 6.84
N LEU A 560 3.06 -32.31 6.41
CA LEU A 560 2.24 -33.43 5.97
C LEU A 560 1.35 -33.94 7.10
N LEU A 561 1.89 -34.08 8.33
CA LEU A 561 1.10 -34.49 9.49
C LEU A 561 -0.03 -33.49 9.79
N TYR A 562 0.28 -32.19 9.80
CA TYR A 562 -0.71 -31.12 9.96
C TYR A 562 -1.83 -31.23 8.90
N ALA A 563 -1.46 -31.35 7.63
CA ALA A 563 -2.40 -31.48 6.52
C ALA A 563 -3.28 -32.74 6.58
N LEU A 564 -2.71 -33.87 7.03
CA LEU A 564 -3.44 -35.14 7.18
C LEU A 564 -4.40 -35.12 8.36
N THR A 565 -4.05 -34.41 9.44
CA THR A 565 -4.86 -34.31 10.67
C THR A 565 -5.95 -33.26 10.62
N ALA A 566 -6.10 -32.48 9.55
CA ALA A 566 -7.06 -31.37 9.48
C ALA A 566 -8.45 -31.66 8.82
N PRO A 567 -9.02 -32.88 8.76
CA PRO A 567 -10.32 -33.07 8.11
C PRO A 567 -11.49 -32.50 8.93
N ALA A 568 -12.52 -32.03 8.21
CA ALA A 568 -13.72 -31.38 8.77
C ALA A 568 -14.58 -32.29 9.67
N ASN A 569 -14.50 -33.62 9.49
CA ASN A 569 -15.45 -34.55 10.10
C ASN A 569 -15.05 -35.03 11.50
N ASN A 570 -13.78 -34.84 11.91
CA ASN A 570 -13.29 -35.10 13.26
C ASN A 570 -12.07 -34.21 13.54
N PRO A 571 -12.26 -33.03 14.16
CA PRO A 571 -11.16 -32.11 14.42
C PRO A 571 -10.18 -32.75 15.42
N PRO A 572 -8.85 -32.71 15.16
CA PRO A 572 -7.87 -33.26 16.09
C PRO A 572 -7.85 -32.40 17.36
N PRO A 573 -7.39 -32.94 18.51
CA PRO A 573 -7.23 -32.14 19.72
C PRO A 573 -6.41 -30.88 19.43
N LEU A 574 -6.87 -29.72 19.92
CA LEU A 574 -6.19 -28.43 19.69
C LEU A 574 -4.71 -28.48 20.09
N THR A 575 -4.37 -29.23 21.14
CA THR A 575 -2.99 -29.48 21.60
C THR A 575 -2.11 -30.16 20.54
N LEU A 576 -2.64 -31.12 19.78
CA LEU A 576 -1.89 -31.76 18.68
C LEU A 576 -1.61 -30.74 17.57
N THR A 577 -2.61 -29.95 17.19
CA THR A 577 -2.50 -28.89 16.19
C THR A 577 -1.46 -27.84 16.58
N LEU A 578 -1.49 -27.36 17.83
CA LEU A 578 -0.52 -26.41 18.37
C LEU A 578 0.90 -26.98 18.43
N THR A 579 1.03 -28.27 18.74
CA THR A 579 2.34 -28.97 18.76
C THR A 579 2.91 -29.08 17.35
N LEU A 580 2.09 -29.44 16.36
CA LEU A 580 2.52 -29.50 14.96
C LEU A 580 2.93 -28.11 14.45
N ILE A 581 2.16 -27.06 14.77
CA ILE A 581 2.50 -25.68 14.44
C ILE A 581 3.85 -25.27 15.03
N PHE A 582 4.12 -25.62 16.28
CA PHE A 582 5.42 -25.42 16.92
C PHE A 582 6.54 -26.12 16.14
N THR A 583 6.38 -27.40 15.81
CA THR A 583 7.41 -28.20 15.12
C THR A 583 7.67 -27.72 13.68
N ILE A 584 6.61 -27.36 12.96
CA ILE A 584 6.70 -26.73 11.62
C ILE A 584 7.51 -25.43 11.72
N SER A 585 7.17 -24.57 12.67
CA SER A 585 7.82 -23.27 12.84
C SER A 585 9.28 -23.42 13.23
N PHE A 586 9.60 -24.38 14.10
CA PHE A 586 10.97 -24.70 14.48
C PHE A 586 11.81 -25.16 13.29
N THR A 587 11.31 -26.13 12.51
CA THR A 587 12.05 -26.74 11.40
C THR A 587 12.23 -25.79 10.22
N LEU A 588 11.18 -25.06 9.82
CA LEU A 588 11.29 -24.06 8.74
C LEU A 588 12.21 -22.90 9.11
N THR A 589 12.14 -22.41 10.35
CA THR A 589 13.05 -21.35 10.85
C THR A 589 14.51 -21.82 10.86
N ALA A 590 14.76 -23.07 11.22
CA ALA A 590 16.11 -23.62 11.29
C ALA A 590 16.76 -23.64 9.90
N ILE A 591 16.05 -24.15 8.89
CA ILE A 591 16.58 -24.22 7.52
C ILE A 591 16.74 -22.81 6.95
N TYR A 592 15.75 -21.94 7.14
CA TYR A 592 15.81 -20.55 6.69
C TYR A 592 17.07 -19.85 7.22
N ASN A 593 17.35 -19.95 8.52
CA ASN A 593 18.53 -19.34 9.11
C ASN A 593 19.83 -19.90 8.52
N ILE A 594 19.93 -21.22 8.32
CA ILE A 594 21.13 -21.86 7.77
C ILE A 594 21.39 -21.40 6.33
N LEU A 595 20.37 -21.38 5.48
CA LEU A 595 20.51 -20.93 4.09
C LEU A 595 20.84 -19.44 4.03
N ASN A 596 20.26 -18.62 4.93
CA ASN A 596 20.56 -17.20 5.00
C ASN A 596 22.01 -16.93 5.44
N ILE A 597 22.53 -17.70 6.41
CA ILE A 597 23.95 -17.66 6.81
C ILE A 597 24.85 -18.07 5.64
N LEU A 598 24.51 -19.18 4.96
CA LEU A 598 25.28 -19.68 3.82
C LEU A 598 25.36 -18.65 2.68
N LEU A 599 24.26 -17.96 2.37
CA LEU A 599 24.25 -16.90 1.36
C LEU A 599 25.20 -15.73 1.71
N VAL A 600 25.26 -15.34 2.98
CA VAL A 600 26.20 -14.30 3.45
C VAL A 600 27.64 -14.79 3.39
N ASP A 601 27.91 -16.05 3.77
CA ASP A 601 29.25 -16.62 3.73
C ASP A 601 29.78 -16.75 2.29
N LEU A 602 28.94 -17.18 1.34
CA LEU A 602 29.29 -17.30 -0.08
C LEU A 602 29.53 -15.96 -0.78
N HIS A 603 28.91 -14.88 -0.30
CA HIS A 603 28.98 -13.54 -0.91
C HIS A 603 29.46 -12.49 0.11
N TYR A 604 30.49 -12.83 0.88
CA TYR A 604 31.00 -12.01 1.98
C TYR A 604 31.47 -10.60 1.57
N THR A 605 31.86 -10.39 0.31
CA THR A 605 32.27 -9.08 -0.24
C THR A 605 31.09 -8.20 -0.61
N THR A 606 29.92 -8.78 -0.86
CA THR A 606 28.71 -8.05 -1.26
C THR A 606 27.47 -8.55 -0.48
N PRO A 607 27.52 -8.60 0.87
CA PRO A 607 26.47 -9.18 1.69
C PRO A 607 25.13 -8.44 1.53
N ALA A 608 25.15 -7.11 1.38
CA ALA A 608 23.95 -6.32 1.16
C ALA A 608 23.23 -6.68 -0.17
N THR A 609 23.98 -6.93 -1.24
CA THR A 609 23.43 -7.26 -2.57
C THR A 609 22.79 -8.64 -2.58
N ILE A 610 23.46 -9.65 -2.02
CA ILE A 610 22.90 -11.01 -1.95
C ILE A 610 21.69 -11.05 -1.02
N MET A 611 21.70 -10.31 0.08
CA MET A 611 20.58 -10.24 1.01
C MET A 611 19.39 -9.49 0.41
N ALA A 612 19.63 -8.43 -0.37
CA ALA A 612 18.58 -7.77 -1.15
C ALA A 612 17.95 -8.71 -2.19
N THR A 613 18.78 -9.52 -2.88
CA THR A 613 18.31 -10.53 -3.84
C THR A 613 17.48 -11.61 -3.16
N ASN A 614 17.95 -12.12 -2.02
CA ASN A 614 17.23 -13.10 -1.19
C ASN A 614 15.88 -12.55 -0.72
N ASN A 615 15.87 -11.29 -0.29
CA ASN A 615 14.68 -10.60 0.13
C ASN A 615 13.65 -10.43 -0.99
N LEU A 616 14.10 -10.14 -2.20
CA LEU A 616 13.26 -10.09 -3.39
C LEU A 616 12.58 -11.45 -3.64
N VAL A 617 13.36 -12.53 -3.75
CA VAL A 617 12.83 -13.87 -4.06
C VAL A 617 11.84 -14.34 -3.00
N ARG A 618 12.21 -14.24 -1.72
CA ARG A 618 11.37 -14.73 -0.62
C ARG A 618 10.07 -13.95 -0.50
N CYS A 619 10.09 -12.62 -0.66
CA CYS A 619 8.89 -11.79 -0.56
C CYS A 619 7.92 -12.05 -1.72
N PHE A 620 8.43 -12.22 -2.95
CA PHE A 620 7.58 -12.58 -4.10
C PHE A 620 6.92 -13.94 -3.92
N LEU A 621 7.68 -14.97 -3.54
CA LEU A 621 7.13 -16.31 -3.32
C LEU A 621 6.20 -16.37 -2.10
N GLY A 622 6.53 -15.66 -1.01
CA GLY A 622 5.67 -15.54 0.17
C GLY A 622 4.35 -14.82 -0.11
N ALA A 623 4.38 -13.75 -0.92
CA ALA A 623 3.18 -13.05 -1.35
C ALA A 623 2.30 -13.93 -2.24
N ALA A 624 2.90 -14.65 -3.20
CA ALA A 624 2.18 -15.59 -4.05
C ALA A 624 1.52 -16.71 -3.22
N ALA A 625 2.27 -17.31 -2.28
CA ALA A 625 1.74 -18.34 -1.39
C ALA A 625 0.59 -17.83 -0.52
N THR A 626 0.72 -16.64 0.08
CA THR A 626 -0.33 -16.01 0.89
C THR A 626 -1.58 -15.72 0.07
N ALA A 627 -1.42 -15.26 -1.17
CA ALA A 627 -2.56 -14.95 -2.05
C ALA A 627 -3.29 -16.21 -2.54
N LEU A 628 -2.56 -17.31 -2.77
CA LEU A 628 -3.12 -18.54 -3.33
C LEU A 628 -3.68 -19.50 -2.26
N VAL A 629 -3.14 -19.49 -1.03
CA VAL A 629 -3.45 -20.53 -0.05
C VAL A 629 -4.93 -20.56 0.34
N HIS A 630 -5.59 -19.41 0.51
CA HIS A 630 -7.00 -19.38 0.91
C HIS A 630 -7.94 -19.85 -0.23
N PRO A 631 -7.80 -19.35 -1.48
CA PRO A 631 -8.50 -19.93 -2.63
C PRO A 631 -8.25 -21.45 -2.81
N CYS A 632 -7.01 -21.91 -2.63
CA CYS A 632 -6.70 -23.34 -2.71
C CYS A 632 -7.38 -24.15 -1.61
N ILE A 633 -7.39 -23.66 -0.36
CA ILE A 633 -8.10 -24.32 0.75
C ILE A 633 -9.60 -24.39 0.46
N GLN A 634 -10.19 -23.32 -0.07
CA GLN A 634 -11.61 -23.29 -0.42
C GLN A 634 -11.95 -24.24 -1.57
N HIS A 635 -11.06 -24.41 -2.55
CA HIS A 635 -11.33 -25.21 -3.74
C HIS A 635 -10.94 -26.69 -3.60
N TRP A 636 -9.84 -26.99 -2.92
CA TRP A 636 -9.29 -28.35 -2.80
C TRP A 636 -9.36 -28.90 -1.37
N GLY A 637 -9.63 -28.06 -0.37
CA GLY A 637 -9.55 -28.43 1.04
C GLY A 637 -8.12 -28.35 1.59
N VAL A 638 -8.01 -28.30 2.92
CA VAL A 638 -6.73 -28.17 3.64
C VAL A 638 -5.77 -29.29 3.26
N ARG A 639 -6.25 -30.54 3.23
CA ARG A 639 -5.42 -31.72 2.94
C ARG A 639 -4.81 -31.67 1.54
N ALA A 640 -5.60 -31.37 0.51
CA ALA A 640 -5.12 -31.30 -0.87
C ALA A 640 -4.19 -30.11 -1.10
N THR A 641 -4.47 -28.97 -0.46
CA THR A 641 -3.67 -27.74 -0.58
C THR A 641 -2.24 -27.94 -0.09
N TYR A 642 -2.06 -28.65 1.03
CA TYR A 642 -0.74 -28.86 1.62
C TYR A 642 -0.07 -30.19 1.19
N CYS A 643 -0.80 -31.14 0.59
CA CYS A 643 -0.26 -32.44 0.18
C CYS A 643 -0.21 -32.70 -1.34
N ALA A 644 -0.47 -31.70 -2.20
CA ALA A 644 -0.47 -31.86 -3.67
C ALA A 644 -1.26 -33.12 -4.13
N GLY A 645 -2.50 -33.26 -3.64
CA GLY A 645 -3.43 -34.31 -4.02
C GLY A 645 -4.65 -33.71 -4.71
N THR A 646 -5.18 -34.40 -5.73
CA THR A 646 -6.37 -34.02 -6.50
C THR A 646 -7.59 -33.78 -5.59
N GLY A 647 -8.35 -32.71 -5.86
CA GLY A 647 -9.59 -32.41 -5.14
C GLY A 647 -10.61 -33.53 -5.29
N ASP A 648 -11.21 -33.94 -4.17
CA ASP A 648 -12.25 -34.96 -4.13
C ASP A 648 -13.57 -34.34 -4.69
N LEU A 649 -14.16 -34.94 -5.72
CA LEU A 649 -15.57 -34.68 -6.11
C LEU A 649 -16.50 -35.13 -4.96
N PRO A 650 -17.71 -34.56 -4.81
CA PRO A 650 -18.66 -35.03 -3.80
C PRO A 650 -19.00 -36.52 -4.02
N ILE A 651 -18.77 -37.33 -2.99
CA ILE A 651 -19.00 -38.78 -3.01
C ILE A 651 -20.41 -39.05 -2.48
N ILE A 652 -21.25 -39.69 -3.28
CA ILE A 652 -22.61 -40.06 -2.86
C ILE A 652 -22.59 -41.51 -2.38
N SER A 653 -22.97 -41.74 -1.12
CA SER A 653 -23.12 -43.08 -0.54
C SER A 653 -24.22 -43.85 -1.28
N SER A 654 -23.94 -45.10 -1.65
CA SER A 654 -24.93 -45.97 -2.31
C SER A 654 -25.69 -46.89 -1.35
N ARG A 655 -25.67 -46.57 -0.04
CA ARG A 655 -26.30 -47.41 0.99
C ARG A 655 -27.82 -47.47 0.77
N GLY A 656 -28.36 -48.68 0.61
CA GLY A 656 -29.79 -48.90 0.37
C GLY A 656 -30.23 -48.77 -1.10
N LEU A 657 -29.28 -48.52 -2.02
CA LEU A 657 -29.54 -48.54 -3.46
C LEU A 657 -29.31 -49.94 -4.04
N ASN A 658 -30.07 -50.29 -5.07
CA ASN A 658 -29.92 -51.55 -5.79
C ASN A 658 -28.76 -51.45 -6.79
N PRO A 659 -27.72 -52.28 -6.68
CA PRO A 659 -26.55 -52.21 -7.54
C PRO A 659 -26.79 -52.62 -9.00
N GLU A 660 -27.90 -53.28 -9.30
CA GLU A 660 -28.28 -53.65 -10.68
C GLU A 660 -28.97 -52.52 -11.44
N LEU A 661 -29.36 -51.44 -10.74
CA LEU A 661 -30.07 -50.32 -11.33
C LEU A 661 -29.11 -49.17 -11.66
N THR A 662 -29.48 -48.42 -12.69
CA THR A 662 -28.83 -47.17 -13.06
C THR A 662 -29.59 -46.00 -12.43
N TYR A 663 -28.87 -44.95 -12.06
CA TYR A 663 -29.42 -43.80 -11.37
C TYR A 663 -29.11 -42.48 -12.08
N LEU A 664 -29.98 -41.50 -11.87
CA LEU A 664 -29.86 -40.15 -12.41
C LEU A 664 -29.96 -39.13 -11.26
N LEU A 665 -29.01 -38.20 -11.21
CA LEU A 665 -28.97 -37.14 -10.21
C LEU A 665 -29.41 -35.80 -10.81
N LEU A 666 -30.31 -35.13 -10.11
CA LEU A 666 -30.61 -33.73 -10.29
C LEU A 666 -30.19 -32.97 -9.04
N PHE A 667 -29.45 -31.87 -9.23
CA PHE A 667 -29.08 -30.93 -8.19
C PHE A 667 -29.59 -29.55 -8.57
N PHE A 668 -30.36 -28.90 -7.71
CA PHE A 668 -30.98 -27.63 -8.04
C PHE A 668 -31.09 -26.68 -6.84
N ASP A 669 -31.15 -25.39 -7.16
CA ASP A 669 -31.38 -24.27 -6.26
C ASP A 669 -32.85 -23.85 -6.37
N LEU A 670 -33.57 -23.90 -5.26
CA LEU A 670 -35.01 -23.59 -5.21
C LEU A 670 -35.33 -22.10 -5.08
N ASP A 671 -34.35 -21.28 -4.70
CA ASP A 671 -34.61 -19.92 -4.20
C ASP A 671 -34.03 -18.84 -5.15
N VAL A 672 -33.83 -19.17 -6.42
CA VAL A 672 -33.30 -18.22 -7.42
C VAL A 672 -34.38 -17.21 -7.81
N ILE A 673 -34.02 -15.92 -7.85
CA ILE A 673 -34.90 -14.86 -8.33
C ILE A 673 -34.35 -14.33 -9.66
N TYR A 674 -35.17 -14.40 -10.73
CA TYR A 674 -34.81 -13.86 -12.04
C TYR A 674 -35.83 -12.80 -12.47
N GLY A 675 -35.38 -11.54 -12.58
CA GLY A 675 -36.28 -10.41 -12.79
C GLY A 675 -37.18 -10.20 -11.57
N MET A 676 -38.49 -10.37 -11.72
CA MET A 676 -39.47 -10.30 -10.62
C MET A 676 -40.02 -11.68 -10.18
N ASN A 677 -39.52 -12.77 -10.76
CA ASN A 677 -40.11 -14.09 -10.59
C ASN A 677 -39.16 -15.04 -9.83
N ALA A 678 -39.71 -15.75 -8.85
CA ALA A 678 -39.03 -16.87 -8.22
C ALA A 678 -38.90 -18.03 -9.20
N THR A 679 -37.76 -18.70 -9.20
CA THR A 679 -37.43 -19.75 -10.15
C THR A 679 -36.46 -20.77 -9.56
N VAL A 680 -36.37 -21.92 -10.23
CA VAL A 680 -35.45 -22.99 -9.90
C VAL A 680 -34.30 -22.97 -10.91
N THR A 681 -33.07 -23.17 -10.43
CA THR A 681 -31.90 -23.33 -11.30
C THR A 681 -31.29 -24.70 -11.15
N LEU A 682 -31.01 -25.37 -12.27
CA LEU A 682 -30.31 -26.65 -12.27
C LEU A 682 -28.79 -26.45 -12.12
N HIS A 683 -28.25 -26.95 -11.02
CA HIS A 683 -26.82 -26.92 -10.70
C HIS A 683 -26.06 -28.14 -11.20
N TRP A 684 -26.69 -29.32 -11.24
CA TRP A 684 -26.06 -30.53 -11.77
C TRP A 684 -27.11 -31.48 -12.35
N TYR A 685 -26.80 -32.03 -13.53
CA TYR A 685 -27.51 -33.15 -14.12
C TYR A 685 -26.49 -34.22 -14.42
N GLN A 686 -26.63 -35.40 -13.82
CA GLN A 686 -25.72 -36.51 -14.03
C GLN A 686 -26.52 -37.80 -14.29
N PRO A 687 -26.58 -38.27 -15.54
CA PRO A 687 -27.15 -39.56 -15.88
C PRO A 687 -26.12 -40.69 -15.68
N ASP A 688 -26.60 -41.90 -15.88
CA ASP A 688 -25.84 -43.15 -15.94
C ASP A 688 -24.93 -43.38 -14.72
N MET A 689 -25.45 -43.10 -13.53
CA MET A 689 -24.74 -43.37 -12.28
C MET A 689 -24.98 -44.82 -11.84
N LEU A 690 -23.89 -45.51 -11.51
CA LEU A 690 -23.93 -46.91 -11.06
C LEU A 690 -23.46 -47.02 -9.61
N CYS A 691 -24.06 -47.92 -8.84
CA CYS A 691 -23.54 -48.25 -7.52
C CYS A 691 -22.33 -49.16 -7.66
N ALA A 692 -21.14 -48.61 -7.48
CA ALA A 692 -19.92 -49.38 -7.37
C ALA A 692 -19.82 -49.98 -5.95
N MET A 693 -19.86 -51.30 -5.86
CA MET A 693 -19.65 -52.08 -4.64
C MET A 693 -18.22 -52.66 -4.61
N GLU A 694 -17.66 -52.85 -3.41
CA GLU A 694 -16.37 -53.52 -3.24
C GLU A 694 -16.33 -54.87 -3.98
N GLY A 695 -15.31 -55.07 -4.83
CA GLY A 695 -15.08 -56.31 -5.58
C GLY A 695 -15.72 -56.40 -6.97
N THR A 696 -16.50 -55.40 -7.40
CA THR A 696 -17.00 -55.33 -8.78
C THR A 696 -15.94 -54.75 -9.73
N GLY A 697 -15.64 -55.41 -10.85
CA GLY A 697 -14.58 -55.01 -11.81
C GLY A 697 -14.73 -53.61 -12.44
N LEU A 698 -15.85 -52.91 -12.20
CA LEU A 698 -16.05 -51.50 -12.50
C LEU A 698 -15.20 -50.56 -11.62
N MET A 699 -14.77 -51.01 -10.43
CA MET A 699 -13.92 -50.23 -9.52
C MET A 699 -12.46 -50.07 -9.98
N ASP A 700 -11.98 -50.92 -10.90
CA ASP A 700 -10.57 -50.92 -11.32
C ASP A 700 -10.29 -49.95 -12.49
N MET A 701 -11.33 -49.33 -13.07
CA MET A 701 -11.20 -48.38 -14.20
C MET A 701 -11.08 -46.90 -13.80
N SER A 702 -11.18 -46.56 -12.51
CA SER A 702 -11.01 -45.18 -12.04
C SER A 702 -9.80 -45.08 -11.11
N ASP A 703 -9.00 -44.01 -11.22
CA ASP A 703 -7.85 -43.68 -10.37
C ASP A 703 -8.20 -43.50 -8.87
N ASN A 704 -9.40 -43.87 -8.44
CA ASN A 704 -10.01 -43.62 -7.14
C ASN A 704 -9.77 -44.73 -6.08
N LYS A 705 -8.73 -45.55 -6.23
CA LYS A 705 -8.31 -46.52 -5.17
C LYS A 705 -8.03 -45.85 -3.81
N ARG A 706 -7.74 -44.54 -3.78
CA ARG A 706 -7.51 -43.76 -2.54
C ARG A 706 -8.78 -43.33 -1.80
N ILE A 707 -9.94 -43.28 -2.47
CA ILE A 707 -11.20 -42.81 -1.88
C ILE A 707 -11.79 -43.87 -0.94
N LEU A 708 -11.63 -45.15 -1.27
CA LEU A 708 -12.18 -46.28 -0.51
C LEU A 708 -11.53 -46.49 0.86
N ALA A 709 -10.23 -46.19 1.03
CA ALA A 709 -9.56 -46.30 2.33
C ALA A 709 -10.07 -45.31 3.40
N LYS A 710 -10.94 -44.35 3.02
CA LYS A 710 -11.63 -43.42 3.95
C LYS A 710 -13.02 -43.91 4.35
N VAL A 711 -13.56 -44.97 3.74
CA VAL A 711 -14.93 -45.47 3.95
C VAL A 711 -14.96 -46.71 4.87
N ASP A 712 -13.84 -47.04 5.52
CA ASP A 712 -13.68 -48.18 6.46
C ASP A 712 -14.60 -48.14 7.72
N GLY A 713 -15.50 -47.16 7.84
CA GLY A 713 -16.51 -47.08 8.90
C GLY A 713 -17.91 -47.60 8.52
N TYR A 714 -18.16 -47.91 7.24
CA TYR A 714 -19.50 -48.30 6.76
C TYR A 714 -19.45 -49.65 6.05
N SER A 715 -19.44 -50.71 6.84
CA SER A 715 -19.33 -52.12 6.41
C SER A 715 -20.52 -52.67 5.58
N ASN A 716 -21.28 -51.83 4.85
CA ASN A 716 -22.45 -52.23 4.05
C ASN A 716 -22.85 -51.26 2.91
N GLY A 717 -21.98 -50.38 2.39
CA GLY A 717 -22.40 -49.42 1.34
C GLY A 717 -21.30 -49.05 0.33
N GLY A 718 -21.62 -49.14 -0.97
CA GLY A 718 -20.77 -48.68 -2.07
C GLY A 718 -20.87 -47.17 -2.34
N ILE A 719 -20.38 -46.74 -3.51
CA ILE A 719 -20.38 -45.35 -3.98
C ILE A 719 -21.09 -45.26 -5.34
N LEU A 720 -21.86 -44.20 -5.58
CA LEU A 720 -22.37 -43.90 -6.92
C LEU A 720 -21.26 -43.29 -7.80
N VAL A 721 -21.01 -43.90 -8.95
CA VAL A 721 -19.98 -43.49 -9.91
C VAL A 721 -20.63 -43.13 -11.24
N ASN A 722 -20.17 -42.07 -11.88
CA ASN A 722 -20.65 -41.65 -13.19
C ASN A 722 -20.07 -42.52 -14.33
N LYS A 723 -20.92 -42.96 -15.26
CA LYS A 723 -20.49 -43.70 -16.45
C LYS A 723 -20.48 -42.84 -17.72
N SER A 724 -21.23 -41.75 -17.74
CA SER A 724 -21.36 -40.86 -18.90
C SER A 724 -21.18 -39.39 -18.50
N MET A 725 -21.02 -38.53 -19.50
CA MET A 725 -20.96 -37.08 -19.27
C MET A 725 -22.36 -36.50 -19.11
N GLY A 726 -22.61 -35.89 -17.96
CA GLY A 726 -23.78 -35.07 -17.68
C GLY A 726 -23.55 -33.58 -17.96
N ALA A 727 -24.44 -32.73 -17.43
CA ALA A 727 -24.23 -31.29 -17.41
C ALA A 727 -23.19 -30.94 -16.34
N GLU A 728 -22.33 -29.94 -16.59
CA GLU A 728 -21.29 -29.54 -15.64
C GLU A 728 -21.88 -29.14 -14.27
N TYR A 729 -21.23 -29.57 -13.18
CA TYR A 729 -21.59 -29.18 -11.81
C TYR A 729 -21.31 -27.69 -11.56
N ILE A 730 -22.33 -26.96 -11.10
CA ILE A 730 -22.23 -25.57 -10.66
C ILE A 730 -22.27 -25.54 -9.14
N ALA A 731 -21.21 -25.03 -8.52
CA ALA A 731 -21.14 -24.94 -7.06
C ALA A 731 -22.22 -23.98 -6.50
N PRO A 732 -22.83 -24.29 -5.34
CA PRO A 732 -23.75 -23.41 -4.63
C PRO A 732 -23.15 -22.03 -4.35
N ARG A 733 -23.82 -20.97 -4.78
CA ARG A 733 -23.40 -19.57 -4.60
C ARG A 733 -24.61 -18.65 -4.52
N PRO A 734 -25.32 -18.59 -3.39
CA PRO A 734 -26.41 -17.65 -3.22
C PRO A 734 -25.94 -16.19 -3.37
N PRO A 735 -26.80 -15.28 -3.85
CA PRO A 735 -26.55 -13.85 -3.82
C PRO A 735 -26.27 -13.34 -2.40
N PRO A 736 -25.61 -12.17 -2.25
CA PRO A 736 -25.30 -11.67 -0.93
C PRO A 736 -26.50 -11.33 -0.06
N PHE A 737 -26.39 -11.68 1.23
CA PHE A 737 -27.42 -11.57 2.26
C PHE A 737 -28.70 -12.37 1.96
N SER A 738 -28.56 -13.45 1.19
CA SER A 738 -29.65 -14.40 0.92
C SER A 738 -29.31 -15.80 1.44
N HIS A 739 -30.36 -16.56 1.71
CA HIS A 739 -30.27 -17.98 2.03
C HIS A 739 -30.96 -18.75 0.91
N HIS A 740 -30.26 -19.72 0.33
CA HIS A 740 -30.82 -20.55 -0.74
C HIS A 740 -30.83 -22.02 -0.30
N ARG A 741 -31.94 -22.70 -0.59
CA ARG A 741 -32.14 -24.13 -0.38
C ARG A 741 -31.70 -24.88 -1.63
N TYR A 742 -30.68 -25.70 -1.45
CA TYR A 742 -30.11 -26.56 -2.46
C TYR A 742 -30.58 -27.98 -2.23
N VAL A 743 -31.09 -28.64 -3.27
CA VAL A 743 -31.71 -29.97 -3.18
C VAL A 743 -31.09 -30.92 -4.19
N TYR A 744 -30.70 -32.09 -3.71
CA TYR A 744 -30.36 -33.25 -4.52
C TYR A 744 -31.57 -34.18 -4.60
N LEU A 745 -31.92 -34.62 -5.81
CA LEU A 745 -32.86 -35.71 -6.04
C LEU A 745 -32.20 -36.79 -6.89
N LEU A 746 -32.33 -38.03 -6.43
CA LEU A 746 -31.85 -39.22 -7.11
C LEU A 746 -33.04 -40.01 -7.64
N PHE A 747 -33.01 -40.36 -8.92
CA PHE A 747 -34.03 -41.15 -9.60
C PHE A 747 -33.44 -42.46 -10.09
N THR A 748 -34.24 -43.52 -10.13
CA THR A 748 -33.91 -44.69 -10.94
C THR A 748 -34.05 -44.32 -12.41
N GLN A 749 -33.01 -44.60 -13.19
CA GLN A 749 -32.97 -44.37 -14.62
C GLN A 749 -33.35 -45.67 -15.35
N MET A 750 -34.38 -45.62 -16.19
CA MET A 750 -34.79 -46.76 -17.01
C MET A 750 -33.79 -47.01 -18.14
N GLU A 751 -33.69 -48.25 -18.62
CA GLU A 751 -32.75 -48.63 -19.69
C GLU A 751 -33.00 -47.90 -21.02
N ASP A 752 -34.25 -47.49 -21.27
CA ASP A 752 -34.69 -46.75 -22.46
C ASP A 752 -34.71 -45.22 -22.25
N TYR A 753 -34.06 -44.72 -21.20
CA TYR A 753 -34.01 -43.29 -20.89
C TYR A 753 -33.48 -42.48 -22.09
N GLN A 754 -34.25 -41.48 -22.50
CA GLN A 754 -33.84 -40.47 -23.46
C GLN A 754 -33.95 -39.10 -22.83
N PHE A 755 -32.88 -38.31 -22.97
CA PHE A 755 -32.88 -36.93 -22.52
C PHE A 755 -33.86 -36.10 -23.38
N PRO A 756 -34.84 -35.39 -22.79
CA PRO A 756 -35.79 -34.59 -23.56
C PRO A 756 -35.09 -33.46 -24.34
N GLU A 757 -35.21 -33.45 -25.67
CA GLU A 757 -34.51 -32.47 -26.53
C GLU A 757 -34.83 -31.01 -26.19
N CYS A 758 -36.05 -30.72 -25.71
CA CYS A 758 -36.44 -29.37 -25.31
C CYS A 758 -35.66 -28.83 -24.09
N TYR A 759 -35.02 -29.70 -23.32
CA TYR A 759 -34.10 -29.32 -22.23
C TYR A 759 -32.63 -29.23 -22.66
N SER A 760 -32.32 -29.35 -23.97
CA SER A 760 -30.94 -29.23 -24.49
C SER A 760 -30.26 -27.90 -24.14
N HIS A 761 -31.03 -26.86 -23.84
CA HIS A 761 -30.55 -25.54 -23.42
C HIS A 761 -29.69 -25.57 -22.15
N ILE A 762 -29.74 -26.63 -21.33
CA ILE A 762 -28.85 -26.79 -20.16
C ILE A 762 -27.38 -27.07 -20.53
N PHE A 763 -27.15 -27.40 -21.81
CA PHE A 763 -25.85 -27.63 -22.44
C PHE A 763 -25.52 -26.47 -23.40
N PRO A 764 -25.32 -25.26 -22.86
CA PRO A 764 -23.99 -24.86 -22.40
C PRO A 764 -23.95 -24.27 -20.97
N GLN A 765 -22.75 -24.17 -20.39
CA GLN A 765 -22.41 -24.04 -18.97
C GLN A 765 -22.80 -22.73 -18.23
N THR A 766 -23.77 -21.92 -18.69
CA THR A 766 -24.09 -20.66 -17.99
C THR A 766 -25.24 -20.82 -16.97
N PRO A 767 -25.12 -20.31 -15.73
CA PRO A 767 -26.23 -20.32 -14.75
C PRO A 767 -27.51 -19.68 -15.29
N LYS A 768 -27.38 -18.66 -16.14
CA LYS A 768 -28.52 -17.98 -16.78
C LYS A 768 -29.32 -18.88 -17.72
N ALA A 769 -28.68 -19.83 -18.40
CA ALA A 769 -29.36 -20.76 -19.29
C ALA A 769 -30.13 -21.85 -18.53
N ARG A 770 -29.76 -22.13 -17.28
CA ARG A 770 -30.35 -23.19 -16.46
C ARG A 770 -31.39 -22.68 -15.45
N ALA A 771 -31.61 -21.37 -15.39
CA ALA A 771 -32.65 -20.76 -14.59
C ALA A 771 -34.01 -20.94 -15.27
N GLY A 772 -35.08 -21.20 -14.50
CA GLY A 772 -36.38 -21.57 -15.07
C GLY A 772 -36.59 -23.06 -15.25
N PHE A 773 -35.74 -23.90 -14.65
CA PHE A 773 -35.83 -25.34 -14.82
C PHE A 773 -37.10 -25.90 -14.16
N ASP A 774 -38.05 -26.37 -14.98
CA ASP A 774 -39.26 -27.03 -14.48
C ASP A 774 -38.97 -28.50 -14.19
N ILE A 775 -38.87 -28.84 -12.91
CA ILE A 775 -38.57 -30.19 -12.43
C ILE A 775 -39.72 -31.15 -12.76
N GLN A 776 -40.98 -30.74 -12.60
CA GLN A 776 -42.13 -31.62 -12.79
C GLN A 776 -42.25 -32.01 -14.25
N GLN A 777 -42.21 -31.02 -15.14
CA GLN A 777 -42.26 -31.26 -16.58
C GLN A 777 -41.07 -32.11 -17.05
N PHE A 778 -39.86 -31.90 -16.50
CA PHE A 778 -38.70 -32.72 -16.84
C PHE A 778 -38.89 -34.17 -16.40
N VAL A 779 -39.35 -34.41 -15.17
CA VAL A 779 -39.61 -35.74 -14.63
C VAL A 779 -40.65 -36.48 -15.48
N ASP A 780 -41.73 -35.80 -15.87
CA ASP A 780 -42.79 -36.38 -16.69
C ASP A 780 -42.30 -36.73 -18.11
N LEU A 781 -41.62 -35.79 -18.79
CA LEU A 781 -41.11 -36.00 -20.14
C LEU A 781 -40.00 -37.03 -20.20
N ALA A 782 -39.13 -37.06 -19.19
CA ALA A 782 -38.05 -38.01 -19.06
C ALA A 782 -38.51 -39.36 -18.47
N ARG A 783 -39.82 -39.51 -18.18
CA ARG A 783 -40.46 -40.72 -17.63
C ARG A 783 -39.80 -41.21 -16.34
N LEU A 784 -39.34 -40.28 -15.51
CA LEU A 784 -38.74 -40.60 -14.23
C LEU A 784 -39.85 -40.93 -13.22
N GLY A 785 -39.65 -41.99 -12.43
CA GLY A 785 -40.55 -42.34 -11.33
C GLY A 785 -40.40 -41.40 -10.13
N ALA A 786 -40.95 -41.79 -8.98
CA ALA A 786 -40.67 -41.08 -7.73
C ALA A 786 -39.16 -41.11 -7.41
N PRO A 787 -38.59 -40.04 -6.84
CA PRO A 787 -37.20 -40.03 -6.43
C PRO A 787 -36.97 -41.11 -5.37
N VAL A 788 -35.89 -41.89 -5.54
CA VAL A 788 -35.50 -42.96 -4.63
C VAL A 788 -34.73 -42.45 -3.42
N ALA A 789 -34.12 -41.27 -3.55
CA ALA A 789 -33.44 -40.57 -2.47
C ALA A 789 -33.43 -39.07 -2.75
N GLY A 790 -33.33 -38.28 -1.69
CA GLY A 790 -33.12 -36.86 -1.79
C GLY A 790 -32.49 -36.32 -0.52
N ASN A 791 -31.81 -35.18 -0.64
CA ASN A 791 -31.31 -34.44 0.50
C ASN A 791 -31.31 -32.95 0.17
N TYR A 792 -31.29 -32.10 1.19
CA TYR A 792 -31.17 -30.67 1.00
C TYR A 792 -30.22 -30.05 2.02
N PHE A 793 -29.67 -28.90 1.66
CA PHE A 793 -28.89 -28.06 2.56
C PHE A 793 -29.15 -26.60 2.25
N ILE A 794 -28.84 -25.74 3.20
CA ILE A 794 -29.01 -24.30 3.08
C ILE A 794 -27.63 -23.66 3.03
N VAL A 795 -27.42 -22.74 2.10
CA VAL A 795 -26.19 -21.94 2.02
C VAL A 795 -26.56 -20.49 2.29
N GLU A 796 -25.80 -19.85 3.17
CA GLU A 796 -25.89 -18.43 3.52
C GLU A 796 -24.64 -17.70 3.00
N TYR A 797 -24.81 -16.49 2.46
CA TYR A 797 -23.69 -15.66 2.00
C TYR A 797 -23.72 -14.27 2.67
N ASP A 798 -22.75 -14.01 3.54
CA ASP A 798 -22.67 -12.77 4.34
C ASP A 798 -21.75 -11.68 3.73
N GLY A 799 -21.41 -11.76 2.44
CA GLY A 799 -20.46 -10.83 1.79
C GLY A 799 -21.05 -9.50 1.28
N PRO A 800 -20.24 -8.47 0.97
CA PRO A 800 -20.71 -7.19 0.43
C PRO A 800 -20.92 -7.22 -1.10
N VAL A 801 -21.88 -6.41 -1.57
CA VAL A 801 -22.46 -6.38 -2.93
C VAL A 801 -21.52 -5.80 -4.00
N ILE A 802 -21.46 -6.44 -5.18
CA ILE A 802 -21.10 -5.81 -6.46
C ILE A 802 -22.41 -5.61 -7.26
N GLU A 803 -23.02 -4.44 -7.06
CA GLU A 803 -24.19 -3.80 -7.70
C GLU A 803 -25.48 -4.58 -8.09
N PRO A 804 -26.65 -3.91 -8.16
CA PRO A 804 -27.93 -4.43 -7.67
C PRO A 804 -28.95 -4.79 -8.75
N THR A 805 -29.96 -5.59 -8.38
CA THR A 805 -31.32 -5.44 -8.94
C THR A 805 -32.36 -5.60 -7.83
N ALA A 806 -33.43 -4.83 -7.93
CA ALA A 806 -34.11 -4.18 -6.82
C ALA A 806 -35.45 -4.81 -6.39
N THR A 807 -35.72 -4.69 -5.08
CA THR A 807 -37.01 -4.41 -4.41
C THR A 807 -38.29 -5.24 -4.65
N ALA A 808 -38.83 -5.70 -3.50
CA ALA A 808 -40.23 -5.66 -3.03
C ALA A 808 -41.18 -6.88 -3.20
N SER A 809 -41.64 -7.35 -2.03
CA SER A 809 -42.90 -8.04 -1.64
C SER A 809 -43.32 -9.36 -2.32
N PRO A 810 -43.80 -10.34 -1.53
CA PRO A 810 -44.11 -11.69 -2.02
C PRO A 810 -45.39 -11.67 -2.86
N THR A 811 -45.29 -12.15 -4.10
CA THR A 811 -46.45 -12.50 -4.92
C THR A 811 -46.31 -13.94 -5.41
N THR A 812 -47.37 -14.69 -5.21
CA THR A 812 -47.58 -16.02 -5.79
C THR A 812 -47.87 -15.87 -7.28
N THR A 813 -47.09 -16.51 -8.17
CA THR A 813 -47.53 -17.40 -9.27
C THR A 813 -46.51 -17.55 -10.43
N TRP A 814 -46.32 -18.81 -10.85
CA TRP A 814 -46.12 -19.39 -12.20
C TRP A 814 -45.21 -18.69 -13.24
N LEU A 815 -44.18 -19.43 -13.68
CA LEU A 815 -43.55 -19.27 -14.99
C LEU A 815 -43.77 -20.53 -15.83
N ARG A 816 -44.29 -20.35 -17.04
CA ARG A 816 -44.29 -21.36 -18.11
C ARG A 816 -42.85 -21.64 -18.52
N SER A 817 -42.42 -22.89 -18.45
CA SER A 817 -41.36 -23.38 -19.33
C SER A 817 -41.78 -23.17 -20.80
N ILE A 818 -40.80 -23.10 -21.69
CA ILE A 818 -41.05 -23.19 -23.14
C ILE A 818 -41.86 -24.48 -23.36
N LEU A 819 -43.05 -24.36 -23.97
CA LEU A 819 -43.92 -25.50 -24.25
C LEU A 819 -43.14 -26.56 -25.04
N CYS A 820 -42.77 -27.67 -24.40
CA CYS A 820 -42.42 -28.88 -25.10
C CYS A 820 -43.73 -29.46 -25.64
N GLU A 821 -43.93 -29.46 -26.96
CA GLU A 821 -45.07 -30.16 -27.56
C GLU A 821 -44.88 -31.67 -27.40
N GLY A 822 -45.55 -32.25 -26.40
CA GLY A 822 -45.64 -33.68 -26.14
C GLY A 822 -47.05 -34.03 -25.66
N PRO A 823 -47.52 -35.27 -25.85
CA PRO A 823 -48.90 -35.64 -25.58
C PRO A 823 -49.20 -35.54 -24.07
N ASP A 824 -50.24 -34.76 -23.73
CA ASP A 824 -50.83 -34.64 -22.40
C ASP A 824 -51.04 -36.02 -21.74
N PRO A 825 -50.44 -36.30 -20.57
CA PRO A 825 -50.93 -37.33 -19.70
C PRO A 825 -51.85 -36.69 -18.65
N THR A 826 -53.12 -36.49 -19.01
CA THR A 826 -54.17 -36.32 -18.00
C THR A 826 -54.29 -37.63 -17.22
N GLY A 827 -53.81 -37.67 -15.97
CA GLY A 827 -53.90 -38.85 -15.11
C GLY A 827 -53.57 -38.54 -13.66
N SER A 828 -54.61 -38.28 -12.88
CA SER A 828 -54.61 -38.12 -11.42
C SER A 828 -53.70 -39.11 -10.68
N ALA A 829 -52.74 -38.60 -9.89
CA ALA A 829 -52.35 -39.15 -8.60
C ALA A 829 -51.62 -38.08 -7.77
N ALA A 830 -52.23 -37.67 -6.66
CA ALA A 830 -51.58 -36.82 -5.67
C ALA A 830 -50.36 -37.52 -5.06
N ALA A 831 -49.16 -37.05 -5.32
CA ALA A 831 -47.96 -37.48 -4.59
C ALA A 831 -47.91 -36.74 -3.25
N LYS A 832 -48.41 -37.39 -2.20
CA LYS A 832 -48.05 -37.06 -0.81
C LYS A 832 -46.52 -37.11 -0.71
N ALA A 833 -45.90 -36.02 -0.27
CA ALA A 833 -44.52 -36.05 0.21
C ALA A 833 -44.44 -37.08 1.34
N CYS A 834 -43.71 -38.18 1.11
CA CYS A 834 -43.35 -39.10 2.17
C CYS A 834 -42.27 -38.43 3.02
N GLU A 835 -42.64 -37.97 4.21
CA GLU A 835 -41.72 -38.01 5.35
C GLU A 835 -41.43 -39.48 5.63
N MET A 836 -40.29 -39.98 5.15
CA MET A 836 -39.66 -41.15 5.74
C MET A 836 -38.49 -40.66 6.59
N GLU A 837 -38.62 -40.85 7.90
CA GLU A 837 -37.50 -40.81 8.85
C GLU A 837 -36.49 -41.90 8.45
N GLY A 838 -35.48 -41.49 7.68
CA GLY A 838 -34.30 -42.28 7.39
C GLY A 838 -33.13 -41.31 7.20
N SER A 839 -32.33 -41.13 8.24
CA SER A 839 -31.14 -40.28 8.24
C SER A 839 -30.08 -40.84 7.28
N LEU A 840 -30.13 -40.42 6.01
CA LEU A 840 -29.07 -40.63 5.05
C LEU A 840 -28.24 -39.34 4.94
N GLN A 841 -27.07 -39.35 5.58
CA GLN A 841 -26.11 -38.26 5.49
C GLN A 841 -25.43 -38.27 4.12
N ILE A 842 -25.60 -37.18 3.36
CA ILE A 842 -24.53 -36.75 2.45
C ILE A 842 -23.41 -36.27 3.36
N VAL A 843 -22.29 -37.00 3.36
CA VAL A 843 -21.07 -36.54 4.03
C VAL A 843 -20.41 -35.55 3.07
N MET A 844 -20.61 -34.25 3.33
CA MET A 844 -19.84 -33.18 2.67
C MET A 844 -18.41 -33.11 3.20
#